data_AF-A0A936VRC6-F1
#
_entry.id   AF-A0A936VRC6-F1
#
_cell.length_a   1.000
_cell.length_b   1.000
_cell.length_c   1.000
_cell.angle_alpha   90.00
_cell.angle_beta   90.00
_cell.angle_gamma   90.00
#
_symmetry.space_group_name_H-M   'P 1'
#
loop_
_entity.id
_entity.type
_entity.pdbx_description
1 polymer ?
#
loop_
_entity_poly.entity_id
_entity_poly.type
_entity_poly.pdbx_seq_one_letter_code
_entity_poly.pdbx_strand_id
1 'polypeptide(L)'
;MDVIATHSNADFDGLASMVAARKLYPGAKLVLPAGAQEAVRNFLSVHDLDLSKLKELVLTQITRLILVDTQEPSRIGTLTSCLENPAVEVVVFDHHVESDSVCAGRSKESVLDSVGATTTLLIEQLQRRHIPVTPFEATVMALGLYEETGSFTFASTTSREFQACAFLVEAGADLNTVSATLYTPLDPDAVALLNDFLEQGEVLYLEGRKVLVSTSTIDRCRGEAAGVVHRLAELQGVDAVLVAVMMDDRVEVIGRSRRPEIDVGWIAREFRGGGHAVAAAATVKGQTLSEVKEKIVQLLTTHYRPTLLAQDVMTHPVKAIDVDTTVAEAGQRMTTYGLNVFPILDEKDHYRGIVSRESIQKALFHRLGKMAVRDIMQTDAHTAQPETSFHEIETAMIERNQRCVPILKEAKVVGVITRTDLLRTLHDDVLKGARLKTRGPHEAESEIGGPRRNVRGLLRSRLPSRLATLLEEAGQLADRSEVSLFVVGGCVRDLLLGIPNLDLDLVVEGDGIAFARKLGDVLQARVKVHERFGTAIVLLPDGFKLDVATARTEYYEYPTALPTVEHSSIKKDLYRRDFTINALAVRLNGKGFGDVLDFYGGQRDLNDKVIRVLHGLSFVEDPTRVFRAIRFEARFGFRLGKDTTALIAGAVKMNLFHRLSGHRLLEELKLLLSERGPRLAIKRLAEMGLLRFIHPKLTWSDRLEKLLNAIDEAVDWYRLLYLDRKMDVWLVYVMGFLEMLPESAVKDTLKRFPFSEQEATRLKMARVGCHHAIRRLASKRPLKPAEVYHLLSRLSDETLLILMAKSKGDTVKRHVSAFLTTYQHVKPILTGRDLKAMGLKPGPKFKQILELVINSRLNGEVKTEAEERQLAEKMIDS
;
A
#
# COMPACT_ATOMS: atom_id res chain seq x y z
N MET A 1 -42.74 16.74 -29.92
CA MET A 1 -41.66 17.74 -30.08
C MET A 1 -40.65 17.56 -28.97
N ASP A 2 -39.39 17.84 -29.26
CA ASP A 2 -38.29 17.71 -28.30
C ASP A 2 -38.02 19.08 -27.68
N VAL A 3 -37.86 19.12 -26.36
CA VAL A 3 -37.62 20.35 -25.59
C VAL A 3 -36.38 20.17 -24.74
N ILE A 4 -35.49 21.16 -24.77
CA ILE A 4 -34.30 21.24 -23.91
C ILE A 4 -34.54 22.34 -22.88
N ALA A 5 -34.36 22.02 -21.61
CA ALA A 5 -34.53 22.95 -20.51
C ALA A 5 -33.47 22.73 -19.41
N THR A 6 -33.14 23.80 -18.68
CA THR A 6 -32.29 23.76 -17.48
C THR A 6 -33.11 24.13 -16.24
N HIS A 7 -32.47 24.37 -15.09
CA HIS A 7 -33.15 24.84 -13.89
C HIS A 7 -33.76 26.25 -14.04
N SER A 8 -34.65 26.60 -13.12
CA SER A 8 -35.47 27.81 -13.13
C SER A 8 -34.71 29.12 -12.93
N ASN A 9 -33.43 29.07 -12.57
CA ASN A 9 -32.53 30.22 -12.42
C ASN A 9 -31.25 30.02 -13.23
N ALA A 10 -31.38 29.87 -14.55
CA ALA A 10 -30.28 29.47 -15.43
C ALA A 10 -29.03 30.37 -15.29
N ASP A 11 -27.88 29.76 -15.04
CA ASP A 11 -26.53 30.32 -15.13
C ASP A 11 -25.91 30.00 -16.50
N PHE A 12 -24.62 30.32 -16.70
CA PHE A 12 -23.96 29.99 -17.95
C PHE A 12 -23.72 28.49 -18.12
N ASP A 13 -23.59 27.66 -17.07
CA ASP A 13 -23.47 26.20 -17.26
C ASP A 13 -24.78 25.61 -17.79
N GLY A 14 -25.92 26.03 -17.21
CA GLY A 14 -27.24 25.70 -17.73
C GLY A 14 -27.44 26.17 -19.18
N LEU A 15 -27.14 27.44 -19.49
CA LEU A 15 -27.29 27.97 -20.85
C LEU A 15 -26.35 27.29 -21.86
N ALA A 16 -25.08 27.11 -21.50
CA ALA A 16 -24.08 26.45 -22.33
C ALA A 16 -24.45 25.00 -22.61
N SER A 17 -24.90 24.28 -21.58
CA SER A 17 -25.40 22.92 -21.69
C SER A 17 -26.62 22.84 -22.60
N MET A 18 -27.53 23.82 -22.54
CA MET A 18 -28.66 23.89 -23.47
C MET A 18 -28.19 24.00 -24.94
N VAL A 19 -27.23 24.90 -25.21
CA VAL A 19 -26.65 25.08 -26.55
C VAL A 19 -25.93 23.81 -27.03
N ALA A 20 -25.16 23.16 -26.17
CA ALA A 20 -24.48 21.91 -26.48
C ALA A 20 -25.46 20.75 -26.71
N ALA A 21 -26.52 20.64 -25.91
CA ALA A 21 -27.56 19.64 -26.09
C ALA A 21 -28.34 19.83 -27.41
N ARG A 22 -28.57 21.07 -27.87
CA ARG A 22 -29.23 21.32 -29.17
C ARG A 22 -28.46 20.73 -30.35
N LYS A 23 -27.14 20.61 -30.23
CA LYS A 23 -26.29 19.96 -31.24
C LYS A 23 -26.46 18.44 -31.25
N LEU A 24 -26.72 17.83 -30.09
CA LEU A 24 -27.02 16.40 -29.98
C LEU A 24 -28.45 16.05 -30.41
N TYR A 25 -29.39 16.99 -30.22
CA TYR A 25 -30.80 16.85 -30.57
C TYR A 25 -31.23 17.95 -31.55
N PRO A 26 -30.85 17.85 -32.84
CA PRO A 26 -31.21 18.85 -33.84
C PRO A 26 -32.73 19.02 -33.95
N GLY A 27 -33.21 20.27 -33.90
CA GLY A 27 -34.64 20.59 -33.98
C GLY A 27 -35.37 20.61 -32.63
N ALA A 28 -34.69 20.29 -31.52
CA ALA A 28 -35.23 20.52 -30.19
C ALA A 28 -35.31 22.02 -29.86
N LYS A 29 -36.39 22.44 -29.20
CA LYS A 29 -36.59 23.84 -28.78
C LYS A 29 -35.91 24.12 -27.45
N LEU A 30 -35.13 25.20 -27.39
CA LEU A 30 -34.49 25.68 -26.16
C LEU A 30 -35.47 26.53 -25.35
N VAL A 31 -35.65 26.20 -24.07
CA VAL A 31 -36.67 26.83 -23.23
C VAL A 31 -36.12 27.09 -21.83
N LEU A 32 -36.24 28.33 -21.37
CA LEU A 32 -35.99 28.69 -19.97
C LEU A 32 -37.31 28.53 -19.17
N PRO A 33 -37.35 27.71 -18.11
CA PRO A 33 -38.59 27.42 -17.39
C PRO A 33 -39.15 28.61 -16.60
N ALA A 34 -38.30 29.55 -16.17
CA ALA A 34 -38.74 30.75 -15.48
C ALA A 34 -37.90 31.97 -15.87
N GLY A 35 -36.60 31.96 -15.56
CA GLY A 35 -35.67 33.05 -15.87
C GLY A 35 -34.21 32.61 -15.86
N ALA A 36 -33.32 33.59 -15.90
CA ALA A 36 -31.88 33.39 -15.88
C ALA A 36 -31.24 34.43 -14.94
N GLN A 37 -30.02 34.14 -14.49
CA GLN A 37 -29.21 35.06 -13.69
C GLN A 37 -28.92 36.36 -14.44
N GLU A 38 -28.56 37.42 -13.72
CA GLU A 38 -28.35 38.75 -14.32
C GLU A 38 -27.30 38.73 -15.44
N ALA A 39 -26.17 38.07 -15.22
CA ALA A 39 -25.09 37.95 -16.22
C ALA A 39 -25.60 37.29 -17.51
N VAL A 40 -26.36 36.20 -17.38
CA VAL A 40 -26.97 35.49 -18.52
C VAL A 40 -28.02 36.34 -19.23
N ARG A 41 -28.87 37.07 -18.48
CA ARG A 41 -29.85 38.00 -19.08
C ARG A 41 -29.18 39.12 -19.87
N ASN A 42 -28.10 39.68 -19.32
CA ASN A 42 -27.31 40.72 -19.98
C ASN A 42 -26.69 40.16 -21.27
N PHE A 43 -26.15 38.95 -21.24
CA PHE A 43 -25.63 38.26 -22.43
C PHE A 43 -26.72 38.03 -23.48
N LEU A 44 -27.88 37.50 -23.09
CA LEU A 44 -29.02 37.24 -24.00
C LEU A 44 -29.68 38.52 -24.54
N SER A 45 -29.44 39.69 -23.93
CA SER A 45 -29.96 40.97 -24.44
C SER A 45 -29.27 41.43 -25.73
N VAL A 46 -28.06 40.94 -25.98
CA VAL A 46 -27.22 41.28 -27.13
C VAL A 46 -26.94 40.08 -28.04
N HIS A 47 -27.24 38.86 -27.60
CA HIS A 47 -27.03 37.62 -28.36
C HIS A 47 -28.33 36.81 -28.50
N ASP A 48 -28.71 36.51 -29.74
CA ASP A 48 -29.87 35.66 -30.03
C ASP A 48 -29.47 34.19 -30.15
N LEU A 49 -30.05 33.35 -29.29
CA LEU A 49 -29.83 31.89 -29.26
C LEU A 49 -31.05 31.09 -29.74
N ASP A 50 -32.09 31.76 -30.29
CA ASP A 50 -33.35 31.13 -30.70
C ASP A 50 -34.06 30.41 -29.54
N LEU A 51 -34.15 31.12 -28.40
CA LEU A 51 -34.87 30.66 -27.20
C LEU A 51 -36.37 30.84 -27.40
N SER A 52 -37.14 29.76 -27.28
CA SER A 52 -38.60 29.80 -27.32
C SER A 52 -39.18 30.22 -25.96
N LYS A 53 -40.22 31.06 -25.96
CA LYS A 53 -40.88 31.39 -24.69
C LYS A 53 -41.69 30.19 -24.23
N LEU A 54 -41.65 29.90 -22.93
CA LEU A 54 -42.40 28.78 -22.34
C LEU A 54 -43.90 28.82 -22.66
N LYS A 55 -44.49 30.02 -22.76
CA LYS A 55 -45.90 30.25 -23.10
C LYS A 55 -46.26 29.87 -24.55
N GLU A 56 -45.28 29.75 -25.43
CA GLU A 56 -45.47 29.42 -26.85
C GLU A 56 -45.44 27.89 -27.09
N LEU A 57 -45.18 27.09 -26.05
CA LEU A 57 -45.13 25.64 -26.14
C LEU A 57 -46.46 25.01 -25.74
N VAL A 58 -46.90 24.05 -26.56
CA VAL A 58 -48.03 23.18 -26.22
C VAL A 58 -47.48 21.96 -25.48
N LEU A 59 -47.54 21.96 -24.15
CA LEU A 59 -46.94 20.93 -23.28
C LEU A 59 -47.38 19.49 -23.63
N THR A 60 -48.61 19.31 -24.12
CA THR A 60 -49.14 18.00 -24.53
C THR A 60 -48.51 17.44 -25.80
N GLN A 61 -47.82 18.25 -26.60
CA GLN A 61 -47.11 17.82 -27.80
C GLN A 61 -45.66 17.44 -27.52
N ILE A 62 -45.17 17.58 -26.29
CA ILE A 62 -43.80 17.21 -25.91
C ILE A 62 -43.70 15.68 -25.90
N THR A 63 -42.74 15.16 -26.65
CA THR A 63 -42.47 13.71 -26.77
C THR A 63 -41.17 13.33 -26.08
N ARG A 64 -40.22 14.26 -26.01
CA ARG A 64 -38.96 14.12 -25.29
C ARG A 64 -38.61 15.41 -24.56
N LEU A 65 -38.20 15.28 -23.31
CA LEU A 65 -37.70 16.35 -22.46
C LEU A 65 -36.24 16.08 -22.12
N ILE A 66 -35.35 16.94 -22.59
CA ILE A 66 -33.91 16.90 -22.28
C ILE A 66 -33.63 17.93 -21.19
N LEU A 67 -33.28 17.45 -20.01
CA LEU A 67 -32.90 18.27 -18.86
C LEU A 67 -31.38 18.37 -18.79
N VAL A 68 -30.89 19.60 -18.62
CA VAL A 68 -29.47 19.87 -18.45
C VAL A 68 -29.22 20.67 -17.17
N ASP A 69 -28.20 20.28 -16.42
CA ASP A 69 -27.78 20.92 -15.17
C ASP A 69 -28.87 20.96 -14.08
N THR A 70 -29.76 19.96 -14.13
CA THR A 70 -30.76 19.74 -13.09
C THR A 70 -31.35 18.34 -13.16
N GLN A 71 -31.52 17.75 -11.98
CA GLN A 71 -32.27 16.52 -11.77
C GLN A 71 -33.55 16.73 -10.96
N GLU A 72 -33.70 17.88 -10.31
CA GLU A 72 -34.78 18.15 -9.39
C GLU A 72 -36.06 18.61 -10.12
N PRO A 73 -37.20 17.92 -9.94
CA PRO A 73 -38.48 18.34 -10.51
C PRO A 73 -38.91 19.76 -10.08
N SER A 74 -38.64 20.14 -8.83
CA SER A 74 -38.95 21.48 -8.30
C SER A 74 -38.26 22.61 -9.08
N ARG A 75 -37.12 22.33 -9.72
CA ARG A 75 -36.31 23.33 -10.42
C ARG A 75 -36.72 23.55 -11.88
N ILE A 76 -37.70 22.82 -12.43
CA ILE A 76 -38.10 22.95 -13.85
C ILE A 76 -39.49 23.58 -14.06
N GLY A 77 -40.12 24.11 -13.01
CA GLY A 77 -41.34 24.90 -13.12
C GLY A 77 -42.51 24.14 -13.76
N THR A 78 -43.19 24.73 -14.73
CA THR A 78 -44.39 24.13 -15.36
C THR A 78 -44.08 22.88 -16.19
N LEU A 79 -42.82 22.65 -16.57
CA LEU A 79 -42.37 21.44 -17.28
C LEU A 79 -42.43 20.19 -16.38
N THR A 80 -42.59 20.35 -15.06
CA THR A 80 -42.81 19.23 -14.13
C THR A 80 -44.00 18.37 -14.53
N SER A 81 -45.05 18.98 -15.09
CA SER A 81 -46.23 18.26 -15.59
C SER A 81 -45.90 17.24 -16.70
N CYS A 82 -44.81 17.44 -17.45
CA CYS A 82 -44.35 16.48 -18.46
C CYS A 82 -43.73 15.23 -17.82
N LEU A 83 -43.21 15.33 -16.58
CA LEU A 83 -42.67 14.18 -15.85
C LEU A 83 -43.78 13.23 -15.41
N GLU A 84 -45.01 13.71 -15.21
CA GLU A 84 -46.16 12.88 -14.84
C GLU A 84 -46.65 11.99 -16.00
N ASN A 85 -46.30 12.32 -17.24
CA ASN A 85 -46.66 11.53 -18.42
C ASN A 85 -45.59 10.46 -18.73
N PRO A 86 -45.89 9.16 -18.59
CA PRO A 86 -44.92 8.09 -18.86
C PRO A 86 -44.56 7.93 -20.34
N ALA A 87 -45.36 8.50 -21.26
CA ALA A 87 -45.08 8.50 -22.69
C ALA A 87 -44.01 9.52 -23.11
N VAL A 88 -43.64 10.46 -22.22
CA VAL A 88 -42.57 11.43 -22.46
C VAL A 88 -41.24 10.79 -22.09
N GLU A 89 -40.32 10.73 -23.05
CA GLU A 89 -38.94 10.32 -22.80
C GLU A 89 -38.20 11.44 -22.07
N VAL A 90 -37.51 11.12 -20.96
CA VAL A 90 -36.74 12.10 -20.18
C VAL A 90 -35.26 11.74 -20.24
N VAL A 91 -34.45 12.65 -20.78
CA VAL A 91 -32.99 12.53 -20.87
C VAL A 91 -32.39 13.55 -19.92
N VAL A 92 -31.42 13.14 -19.10
CA VAL A 92 -30.78 14.04 -18.13
C VAL A 92 -29.26 14.09 -18.35
N PHE A 93 -28.71 15.29 -18.40
CA PHE A 93 -27.27 15.56 -18.29
C PHE A 93 -27.04 16.42 -17.06
N ASP A 94 -26.32 15.92 -16.07
CA ASP A 94 -26.07 16.65 -14.83
C ASP A 94 -24.80 16.13 -14.15
N HIS A 95 -24.00 17.01 -13.59
CA HIS A 95 -22.77 16.67 -12.88
C HIS A 95 -22.96 16.32 -11.40
N HIS A 96 -24.14 16.55 -10.83
CA HIS A 96 -24.47 16.17 -9.45
C HIS A 96 -24.90 14.70 -9.40
N VAL A 97 -24.13 13.80 -8.76
CA VAL A 97 -24.55 12.38 -8.67
C VAL A 97 -25.43 12.16 -7.45
N GLU A 98 -26.75 12.29 -7.61
CA GLU A 98 -27.74 12.03 -6.56
C GLU A 98 -28.35 10.61 -6.69
N SER A 99 -28.49 9.91 -5.55
CA SER A 99 -28.91 8.50 -5.53
C SER A 99 -30.40 8.28 -5.77
N ASP A 100 -31.24 9.30 -5.55
CA ASP A 100 -32.70 9.18 -5.39
C ASP A 100 -33.53 10.07 -6.34
N SER A 101 -32.97 10.56 -7.45
CA SER A 101 -33.71 11.44 -8.38
C SER A 101 -34.80 10.71 -9.17
N VAL A 102 -36.01 11.31 -9.22
CA VAL A 102 -37.17 10.85 -10.01
C VAL A 102 -36.92 10.96 -11.52
N CYS A 103 -35.99 11.81 -11.94
CA CYS A 103 -35.65 12.03 -13.34
C CYS A 103 -34.56 11.06 -13.83
N ALA A 104 -33.72 10.55 -12.92
CA ALA A 104 -32.61 9.68 -13.25
C ALA A 104 -33.07 8.31 -13.79
N GLY A 105 -32.49 7.87 -14.91
CA GLY A 105 -32.73 6.53 -15.47
C GLY A 105 -33.98 6.38 -16.34
N ARG A 106 -34.73 7.45 -16.63
CA ARG A 106 -35.90 7.41 -17.54
C ARG A 106 -35.54 7.29 -19.03
N SER A 107 -34.31 7.62 -19.42
CA SER A 107 -33.74 7.32 -20.73
C SER A 107 -32.35 6.72 -20.60
N LYS A 108 -32.02 5.80 -21.51
CA LYS A 108 -30.70 5.16 -21.63
C LYS A 108 -29.60 6.14 -22.05
N GLU A 109 -29.98 7.31 -22.56
CA GLU A 109 -29.04 8.36 -22.98
C GLU A 109 -28.66 9.32 -21.85
N SER A 110 -29.25 9.19 -20.67
CA SER A 110 -28.94 10.07 -19.53
C SER A 110 -27.50 9.86 -19.07
N VAL A 111 -26.77 10.95 -18.87
CA VAL A 111 -25.39 10.95 -18.41
C VAL A 111 -25.32 11.71 -17.09
N LEU A 112 -25.03 10.97 -16.03
CA LEU A 112 -24.80 11.50 -14.69
C LEU A 112 -23.39 11.11 -14.27
N ASP A 113 -22.52 12.09 -14.06
CA ASP A 113 -21.13 11.83 -13.72
C ASP A 113 -20.53 13.00 -12.96
N SER A 114 -19.65 12.72 -12.00
CA SER A 114 -19.08 13.77 -11.16
C SER A 114 -17.95 14.47 -11.91
N VAL A 115 -18.27 15.62 -12.50
CA VAL A 115 -17.36 16.51 -13.23
C VAL A 115 -17.51 17.95 -12.71
N GLY A 116 -16.70 18.86 -13.22
CA GLY A 116 -16.69 20.25 -12.76
C GLY A 116 -17.75 21.14 -13.41
N ALA A 117 -18.40 20.71 -14.50
CA ALA A 117 -19.50 21.40 -15.15
C ALA A 117 -20.34 20.43 -16.00
N THR A 118 -21.67 20.58 -16.03
CA THR A 118 -22.55 19.79 -16.89
C THR A 118 -22.18 19.97 -18.37
N THR A 119 -21.77 21.17 -18.77
CA THR A 119 -21.31 21.47 -20.14
C THR A 119 -20.19 20.54 -20.59
N THR A 120 -19.33 20.08 -19.67
CA THR A 120 -18.22 19.16 -19.97
C THR A 120 -18.73 17.81 -20.48
N LEU A 121 -19.78 17.27 -19.87
CA LEU A 121 -20.40 16.00 -20.28
C LEU A 121 -20.92 16.08 -21.71
N LEU A 122 -21.54 17.21 -22.06
CA LEU A 122 -22.11 17.43 -23.38
C LEU A 122 -21.02 17.64 -24.43
N ILE A 123 -19.96 18.41 -24.14
CA ILE A 123 -18.81 18.58 -25.04
C ILE A 123 -18.18 17.23 -25.36
N GLU A 124 -17.99 16.35 -24.38
CA GLU A 124 -17.47 15.01 -24.63
C GLU A 124 -18.37 14.19 -25.57
N GLN A 125 -19.69 14.32 -25.45
CA GLN A 125 -20.61 13.68 -26.40
C GLN A 125 -20.46 14.25 -27.81
N LEU A 126 -20.30 15.57 -27.95
CA LEU A 126 -20.05 16.21 -29.24
C LEU A 126 -18.74 15.73 -29.87
N GLN A 127 -17.66 15.63 -29.07
CA GLN A 127 -16.37 15.11 -29.50
C GLN A 127 -16.48 13.64 -29.94
N ARG A 128 -17.06 12.78 -29.10
CA ARG A 128 -17.23 11.33 -29.40
C ARG A 128 -18.01 11.12 -30.69
N ARG A 129 -19.03 11.94 -30.95
CA ARG A 129 -19.88 11.89 -32.15
C ARG A 129 -19.33 12.71 -33.33
N HIS A 130 -18.18 13.38 -33.17
CA HIS A 130 -17.55 14.24 -34.17
C HIS A 130 -18.49 15.32 -34.72
N ILE A 131 -19.31 15.92 -33.84
CA ILE A 131 -20.26 16.98 -34.22
C ILE A 131 -19.52 18.33 -34.22
N PRO A 132 -19.53 19.08 -35.34
CA PRO A 132 -18.80 20.35 -35.43
C PRO A 132 -19.45 21.44 -34.59
N VAL A 133 -18.63 22.27 -33.96
CA VAL A 133 -19.05 23.42 -33.13
C VAL A 133 -18.58 24.70 -33.82
N THR A 134 -19.45 25.70 -33.94
CA THR A 134 -19.07 27.01 -34.49
C THR A 134 -18.31 27.84 -33.44
N PRO A 135 -17.51 28.84 -33.85
CA PRO A 135 -16.80 29.70 -32.90
C PRO A 135 -17.71 30.35 -31.84
N PHE A 136 -18.90 30.80 -32.24
CA PHE A 136 -19.87 31.40 -31.31
C PHE A 136 -20.44 30.37 -30.32
N GLU A 137 -20.85 29.19 -30.81
CA GLU A 137 -21.28 28.08 -29.94
C GLU A 137 -20.17 27.68 -28.97
N ALA A 138 -18.91 27.65 -29.45
CA ALA A 138 -17.75 27.32 -28.64
C ALA A 138 -17.49 28.37 -27.55
N THR A 139 -17.65 29.66 -27.85
CA THR A 139 -17.58 30.74 -26.86
C THR A 139 -18.66 30.61 -25.78
N VAL A 140 -19.90 30.28 -26.17
CA VAL A 140 -20.99 30.07 -25.19
C VAL A 140 -20.72 28.85 -24.31
N MET A 141 -20.24 27.75 -24.89
CA MET A 141 -19.84 26.58 -24.11
C MET A 141 -18.66 26.88 -23.17
N ALA A 142 -17.73 27.75 -23.60
CA ALA A 142 -16.60 28.16 -22.77
C ALA A 142 -17.06 29.04 -21.60
N LEU A 143 -18.07 29.90 -21.79
CA LEU A 143 -18.66 30.69 -20.69
C LEU A 143 -19.16 29.80 -19.55
N GLY A 144 -19.96 28.77 -19.86
CA GLY A 144 -20.46 27.85 -18.83
C GLY A 144 -19.34 27.09 -18.12
N LEU A 145 -18.35 26.65 -18.89
CA LEU A 145 -17.21 25.92 -18.34
C LEU A 145 -16.32 26.80 -17.45
N TYR A 146 -16.07 28.05 -17.82
CA TYR A 146 -15.28 28.99 -17.00
C TYR A 146 -16.05 29.49 -15.78
N GLU A 147 -17.37 29.67 -15.85
CA GLU A 147 -18.16 30.08 -14.69
C GLU A 147 -18.20 28.98 -13.62
N GLU A 148 -18.63 27.77 -14.00
CA GLU A 148 -18.88 26.68 -13.05
C GLU A 148 -17.60 26.12 -12.42
N THR A 149 -16.47 26.22 -13.13
CA THR A 149 -15.15 25.80 -12.61
C THR A 149 -14.40 26.90 -11.86
N GLY A 150 -14.98 28.11 -11.77
CA GLY A 150 -14.30 29.26 -11.19
C GLY A 150 -13.01 29.60 -11.95
N SER A 151 -13.09 29.64 -13.28
CA SER A 151 -11.93 29.74 -14.18
C SER A 151 -10.87 28.66 -13.88
N PHE A 152 -11.33 27.42 -13.72
CA PHE A 152 -10.53 26.24 -13.39
C PHE A 152 -9.85 26.23 -12.01
N THR A 153 -10.27 27.11 -11.10
CA THR A 153 -9.65 27.19 -9.76
C THR A 153 -10.42 26.42 -8.69
N PHE A 154 -11.67 26.06 -8.96
CA PHE A 154 -12.48 25.30 -8.01
C PHE A 154 -11.99 23.87 -7.86
N ALA A 155 -12.09 23.33 -6.65
CA ALA A 155 -11.62 21.99 -6.32
C ALA A 155 -12.41 20.86 -7.03
N SER A 156 -13.60 21.16 -7.55
CA SER A 156 -14.43 20.28 -8.38
C SER A 156 -13.89 20.15 -9.82
N THR A 157 -13.03 21.06 -10.27
CA THR A 157 -12.47 21.04 -11.63
C THR A 157 -11.57 19.81 -11.82
N THR A 158 -11.80 19.05 -12.89
CA THR A 158 -11.04 17.86 -13.28
C THR A 158 -10.23 18.11 -14.56
N SER A 159 -9.45 17.12 -15.00
CA SER A 159 -8.75 17.21 -16.30
C SER A 159 -9.70 17.30 -17.49
N ARG A 160 -10.94 16.84 -17.33
CA ARG A 160 -11.92 16.74 -18.42
C ARG A 160 -12.36 18.12 -18.87
N GLU A 161 -12.51 19.07 -17.94
CA GLU A 161 -12.84 20.47 -18.22
C GLU A 161 -11.74 21.13 -19.06
N PHE A 162 -10.46 20.86 -18.76
CA PHE A 162 -9.35 21.37 -19.56
C PHE A 162 -9.34 20.80 -20.98
N GLN A 163 -9.63 19.51 -21.15
CA GLN A 163 -9.72 18.87 -22.47
C GLN A 163 -10.91 19.40 -23.27
N ALA A 164 -12.05 19.56 -22.62
CA ALA A 164 -13.24 20.18 -23.21
C ALA A 164 -12.94 21.63 -23.63
N CYS A 165 -12.32 22.43 -22.76
CA CYS A 165 -11.92 23.79 -23.09
C CYS A 165 -10.91 23.86 -24.24
N ALA A 166 -9.93 22.97 -24.30
CA ALA A 166 -8.96 22.91 -25.39
C ALA A 166 -9.68 22.72 -26.73
N PHE A 167 -10.64 21.80 -26.78
CA PHE A 167 -11.47 21.58 -27.97
C PHE A 167 -12.32 22.80 -28.34
N LEU A 168 -12.88 23.52 -27.37
CA LEU A 168 -13.63 24.75 -27.65
C LEU A 168 -12.72 25.85 -28.22
N VAL A 169 -11.52 26.01 -27.67
CA VAL A 169 -10.53 26.97 -28.16
C VAL A 169 -10.06 26.59 -29.58
N GLU A 170 -9.83 25.30 -29.85
CA GLU A 170 -9.55 24.81 -31.20
C GLU A 170 -10.71 25.06 -32.18
N ALA A 171 -11.96 24.98 -31.70
CA ALA A 171 -13.16 25.33 -32.47
C ALA A 171 -13.38 26.85 -32.61
N GLY A 172 -12.50 27.69 -32.03
CA GLY A 172 -12.51 29.13 -32.17
C GLY A 172 -13.21 29.92 -31.06
N ALA A 173 -13.35 29.36 -29.85
CA ALA A 173 -13.89 30.08 -28.71
C ALA A 173 -13.08 31.35 -28.40
N ASP A 174 -13.77 32.49 -28.20
CA ASP A 174 -13.15 33.77 -27.87
C ASP A 174 -13.08 33.98 -26.35
N LEU A 175 -11.90 33.69 -25.79
CA LEU A 175 -11.65 33.82 -24.35
C LEU A 175 -11.67 35.28 -23.87
N ASN A 176 -11.51 36.28 -24.74
CA ASN A 176 -11.65 37.68 -24.33
C ASN A 176 -13.10 38.00 -24.01
N THR A 177 -14.03 37.51 -24.84
CA THR A 177 -15.46 37.62 -24.58
C THR A 177 -15.85 36.85 -23.31
N VAL A 178 -15.29 35.65 -23.10
CA VAL A 178 -15.49 34.88 -21.85
C VAL A 178 -15.06 35.71 -20.63
N SER A 179 -13.82 36.20 -20.65
CA SER A 179 -13.27 36.99 -19.55
C SER A 179 -14.06 38.27 -19.30
N ALA A 180 -14.42 39.02 -20.35
CA ALA A 180 -15.17 40.27 -20.22
C ALA A 180 -16.60 40.06 -19.71
N THR A 181 -17.21 38.90 -19.99
CA THR A 181 -18.57 38.56 -19.55
C THR A 181 -18.59 38.11 -18.10
N LEU A 182 -17.59 37.33 -17.65
CA LEU A 182 -17.51 36.81 -16.29
C LEU A 182 -16.88 37.81 -15.30
N TYR A 183 -16.06 38.75 -15.77
CA TYR A 183 -15.45 39.75 -14.92
C TYR A 183 -16.48 40.75 -14.40
N THR A 184 -16.85 40.60 -13.12
CA THR A 184 -17.68 41.58 -12.41
C THR A 184 -16.77 42.49 -11.58
N PRO A 185 -16.56 43.76 -11.96
CA PRO A 185 -15.84 44.71 -11.12
C PRO A 185 -16.61 44.92 -9.81
N LEU A 186 -15.88 45.15 -8.70
CA LEU A 186 -16.53 45.58 -7.46
C LEU A 186 -17.06 47.00 -7.68
N ASP A 187 -18.36 47.17 -7.47
CA ASP A 187 -18.93 48.51 -7.39
C ASP A 187 -18.42 49.22 -6.11
N PRO A 188 -18.56 50.56 -6.03
CA PRO A 188 -18.11 51.32 -4.87
C PRO A 188 -18.71 50.85 -3.53
N ASP A 189 -19.96 50.37 -3.53
CA ASP A 189 -20.64 49.91 -2.32
C ASP A 189 -20.06 48.57 -1.84
N ALA A 190 -19.71 47.67 -2.78
CA ALA A 190 -19.03 46.41 -2.51
C ALA A 190 -17.59 46.60 -2.01
N VAL A 191 -16.89 47.63 -2.51
CA VAL A 191 -15.56 48.02 -1.99
C VAL A 191 -15.68 48.57 -0.57
N ALA A 192 -16.68 49.42 -0.29
CA ALA A 192 -16.94 49.92 1.05
C ALA A 192 -17.25 48.80 2.03
N LEU A 193 -18.13 47.86 1.65
CA LEU A 193 -18.45 46.68 2.46
C LEU A 193 -17.22 45.81 2.74
N LEU A 194 -16.37 45.59 1.74
CA LEU A 194 -15.12 44.85 1.92
C LEU A 194 -14.21 45.55 2.93
N ASN A 195 -14.08 46.88 2.83
CA ASN A 195 -13.28 47.67 3.76
C ASN A 195 -13.82 47.57 5.20
N ASP A 196 -15.14 47.68 5.38
CA ASP A 196 -15.78 47.50 6.69
C ASP A 196 -15.46 46.13 7.28
N PHE A 197 -15.54 45.06 6.48
CA PHE A 197 -15.23 43.73 6.98
C PHE A 197 -13.77 43.58 7.41
N LEU A 198 -12.84 44.25 6.72
CA LEU A 198 -11.43 44.26 7.05
C LEU A 198 -11.15 45.05 8.33
N GLU A 199 -11.85 46.15 8.56
CA GLU A 199 -11.69 47.00 9.76
C GLU A 199 -12.37 46.40 11.00
N GLN A 200 -13.56 45.82 10.86
CA GLN A 200 -14.37 45.24 11.95
C GLN A 200 -14.10 43.75 12.18
N GLY A 201 -13.19 43.17 11.42
CA GLY A 201 -12.87 41.75 11.44
C GLY A 201 -12.07 41.32 12.65
N GLU A 202 -12.47 40.21 13.26
CA GLU A 202 -11.77 39.56 14.37
C GLU A 202 -11.36 38.14 13.98
N VAL A 203 -10.08 37.81 14.14
CA VAL A 203 -9.56 36.47 13.82
C VAL A 203 -9.53 35.61 15.07
N LEU A 204 -10.34 34.55 15.06
CA LEU A 204 -10.35 33.48 16.05
C LEU A 204 -9.45 32.33 15.60
N TYR A 205 -8.79 31.69 16.57
CA TYR A 205 -7.96 30.51 16.34
C TYR A 205 -8.63 29.27 16.93
N LEU A 206 -9.04 28.34 16.07
CA LEU A 206 -9.66 27.07 16.46
C LEU A 206 -8.76 25.91 16.03
N GLU A 207 -8.16 25.19 16.97
CA GLU A 207 -7.16 24.13 16.70
C GLU A 207 -6.05 24.60 15.73
N GLY A 208 -5.59 25.85 15.89
CA GLY A 208 -4.58 26.48 15.01
C GLY A 208 -5.09 26.95 13.65
N ARG A 209 -6.40 26.82 13.35
CA ARG A 209 -7.05 27.32 12.12
C ARG A 209 -7.59 28.73 12.32
N LYS A 210 -7.47 29.57 11.29
CA LYS A 210 -7.90 30.97 11.35
C LYS A 210 -9.36 31.09 10.88
N VAL A 211 -10.22 31.59 11.75
CA VAL A 211 -11.62 31.92 11.44
C VAL A 211 -11.83 33.41 11.61
N LEU A 212 -12.16 34.10 10.53
CA LEU A 212 -12.48 35.53 10.58
C LEU A 212 -13.98 35.72 10.83
N VAL A 213 -14.31 36.47 11.88
CA VAL A 213 -15.68 36.89 12.18
C VAL A 213 -15.76 38.40 12.03
N SER A 214 -16.68 38.90 11.20
CA SER A 214 -16.80 40.35 10.96
C SER A 214 -18.24 40.83 10.88
N THR A 215 -18.47 42.13 11.03
CA THR A 215 -19.79 42.74 10.97
C THR A 215 -19.78 44.03 10.16
N SER A 216 -20.84 44.31 9.43
CA SER A 216 -21.03 45.59 8.73
C SER A 216 -22.50 45.98 8.65
N THR A 217 -22.75 47.28 8.44
CA THR A 217 -24.07 47.88 8.23
C THR A 217 -24.10 48.41 6.81
N ILE A 218 -25.10 48.04 6.01
CA ILE A 218 -25.24 48.57 4.65
C ILE A 218 -26.56 49.31 4.50
N ASP A 219 -26.47 50.60 4.17
CA ASP A 219 -27.65 51.43 3.92
C ASP A 219 -28.18 51.28 2.48
N ARG A 220 -27.34 50.90 1.50
CA ARG A 220 -27.70 50.76 0.08
C ARG A 220 -26.76 49.81 -0.69
N CYS A 221 -26.82 48.50 -0.49
CA CYS A 221 -26.15 47.58 -1.43
C CYS A 221 -27.12 47.25 -2.56
N ARG A 222 -26.74 47.53 -3.81
CA ARG A 222 -27.40 46.95 -4.98
C ARG A 222 -26.84 45.58 -5.38
N GLY A 223 -25.66 45.20 -4.88
CA GLY A 223 -24.99 43.92 -5.14
C GLY A 223 -25.13 42.85 -4.05
N GLU A 224 -24.79 41.60 -4.38
CA GLU A 224 -24.85 40.44 -3.47
C GLU A 224 -23.69 40.44 -2.46
N ALA A 225 -23.99 40.65 -1.17
CA ALA A 225 -23.01 40.64 -0.08
C ALA A 225 -22.18 39.33 -0.02
N ALA A 226 -22.75 38.20 -0.47
CA ALA A 226 -22.08 36.90 -0.51
C ALA A 226 -20.82 36.90 -1.41
N GLY A 227 -20.82 37.65 -2.52
CA GLY A 227 -19.66 37.77 -3.40
C GLY A 227 -18.48 38.49 -2.74
N VAL A 228 -18.78 39.51 -1.93
CA VAL A 228 -17.76 40.26 -1.16
C VAL A 228 -17.14 39.37 -0.08
N VAL A 229 -17.96 38.58 0.60
CA VAL A 229 -17.53 37.63 1.65
C VAL A 229 -16.61 36.55 1.08
N HIS A 230 -16.89 36.07 -0.14
CA HIS A 230 -16.00 35.14 -0.83
C HIS A 230 -14.62 35.77 -1.11
N ARG A 231 -14.57 36.99 -1.66
CA ARG A 231 -13.30 37.70 -1.89
C ARG A 231 -12.54 38.00 -0.60
N LEU A 232 -13.24 38.30 0.49
CA LEU A 232 -12.63 38.51 1.80
C LEU A 232 -11.89 37.26 2.29
N ALA A 233 -12.50 36.08 2.14
CA ALA A 233 -11.88 34.81 2.53
C ALA A 233 -10.60 34.51 1.72
N GLU A 234 -10.60 34.84 0.44
CA GLU A 234 -9.41 34.72 -0.43
C GLU A 234 -8.31 35.70 -0.03
N LEU A 235 -8.67 36.98 0.17
CA LEU A 235 -7.74 38.06 0.47
C LEU A 235 -7.02 37.86 1.82
N GLN A 236 -7.76 37.46 2.87
CA GLN A 236 -7.22 37.28 4.22
C GLN A 236 -6.50 35.93 4.41
N GLY A 237 -6.66 34.99 3.47
CA GLY A 237 -6.04 33.66 3.57
C GLY A 237 -6.48 32.87 4.80
N VAL A 238 -7.72 33.05 5.24
CA VAL A 238 -8.30 32.37 6.41
C VAL A 238 -8.93 31.04 6.03
N ASP A 239 -9.06 30.12 7.00
CA ASP A 239 -9.66 28.81 6.77
C ASP A 239 -11.20 28.91 6.67
N ALA A 240 -11.80 29.84 7.42
CA ALA A 240 -13.22 30.19 7.31
C ALA A 240 -13.47 31.68 7.59
N VAL A 241 -14.58 32.18 7.06
CA VAL A 241 -15.10 33.54 7.22
C VAL A 241 -16.58 33.46 7.58
N LEU A 242 -17.00 34.22 8.59
CA LEU A 242 -18.39 34.38 9.00
C LEU A 242 -18.65 35.88 9.15
N VAL A 243 -19.60 36.41 8.42
CA VAL A 243 -19.98 37.82 8.56
C VAL A 243 -21.43 37.96 8.96
N ALA A 244 -21.75 39.02 9.71
CA ALA A 244 -23.12 39.46 9.93
C ALA A 244 -23.31 40.87 9.34
N VAL A 245 -24.28 41.02 8.46
CA VAL A 245 -24.55 42.25 7.73
C VAL A 245 -25.94 42.76 8.09
N MET A 246 -26.05 43.99 8.58
CA MET A 246 -27.34 44.61 8.83
C MET A 246 -27.86 45.21 7.52
N MET A 247 -29.08 44.82 7.15
CA MET A 247 -29.83 45.32 5.99
C MET A 247 -31.22 45.75 6.45
N ASP A 248 -31.47 47.06 6.49
CA ASP A 248 -32.73 47.65 6.98
C ASP A 248 -33.12 47.15 8.39
N ASP A 249 -34.07 46.20 8.49
CA ASP A 249 -34.67 45.67 9.71
C ASP A 249 -34.22 44.24 10.06
N ARG A 250 -33.23 43.70 9.34
CA ARG A 250 -32.76 42.31 9.46
C ARG A 250 -31.25 42.19 9.37
N VAL A 251 -30.71 41.17 10.02
CA VAL A 251 -29.30 40.79 9.95
C VAL A 251 -29.16 39.55 9.07
N GLU A 252 -28.29 39.63 8.08
CA GLU A 252 -27.91 38.49 7.25
C GLU A 252 -26.57 37.93 7.71
N VAL A 253 -26.54 36.63 8.03
CA VAL A 253 -25.32 35.91 8.40
C VAL A 253 -24.84 35.13 7.19
N ILE A 254 -23.59 35.34 6.77
CA ILE A 254 -23.01 34.68 5.61
C ILE A 254 -21.72 33.98 6.03
N GLY A 255 -21.62 32.69 5.73
CA GLY A 255 -20.45 31.87 6.02
C GLY A 255 -19.79 31.32 4.75
N ARG A 256 -18.46 31.35 4.72
CA ARG A 256 -17.62 30.67 3.72
C ARG A 256 -16.49 29.94 4.42
N SER A 257 -16.27 28.67 4.07
CA SER A 257 -15.15 27.89 4.57
C SER A 257 -14.38 27.27 3.41
N ARG A 258 -13.05 27.28 3.50
CA ARG A 258 -12.17 26.60 2.54
C ARG A 258 -12.11 25.09 2.81
N ARG A 259 -12.58 24.65 3.98
CA ARG A 259 -12.56 23.24 4.36
C ARG A 259 -13.81 22.83 5.14
N PRO A 260 -14.38 21.64 4.88
CA PRO A 260 -15.63 21.21 5.51
C PRO A 260 -15.51 20.96 7.03
N GLU A 261 -14.29 20.88 7.59
CA GLU A 261 -14.06 20.70 9.03
C GLU A 261 -14.49 21.91 9.87
N ILE A 262 -14.64 23.09 9.25
CA ILE A 262 -15.31 24.24 9.86
C ILE A 262 -16.66 24.40 9.16
N ASP A 263 -17.66 23.66 9.66
CA ASP A 263 -19.01 23.58 9.08
C ASP A 263 -19.80 24.88 9.29
N VAL A 264 -19.74 25.79 8.32
CA VAL A 264 -20.51 27.05 8.34
C VAL A 264 -22.01 26.81 8.13
N GLY A 265 -22.40 25.68 7.53
CA GLY A 265 -23.80 25.29 7.34
C GLY A 265 -24.49 24.89 8.64
N TRP A 266 -23.76 24.26 9.56
CA TRP A 266 -24.24 24.02 10.91
C TRP A 266 -24.49 25.34 11.67
N ILE A 267 -23.55 26.29 11.59
CA ILE A 267 -23.70 27.61 12.22
C ILE A 267 -24.93 28.34 11.66
N ALA A 268 -25.12 28.34 10.34
CA ALA A 268 -26.28 28.96 9.71
C ALA A 268 -27.62 28.33 10.17
N ARG A 269 -27.67 27.00 10.37
CA ARG A 269 -28.88 26.31 10.88
C ARG A 269 -29.26 26.75 12.30
N GLU A 270 -28.30 27.09 13.15
CA GLU A 270 -28.56 27.67 14.48
C GLU A 270 -29.19 29.07 14.43
N PHE A 271 -29.13 29.72 13.26
CA PHE A 271 -29.84 30.96 12.91
C PHE A 271 -31.06 30.72 12.01
N ARG A 272 -31.52 29.46 11.87
CA ARG A 272 -32.61 29.05 10.96
C ARG A 272 -32.33 29.31 9.48
N GLY A 273 -31.06 29.37 9.10
CA GLY A 273 -30.60 29.44 7.72
C GLY A 273 -30.38 28.08 7.07
N GLY A 274 -29.78 28.09 5.88
CA GLY A 274 -29.49 26.92 5.07
C GLY A 274 -28.13 27.00 4.38
N GLY A 275 -27.75 25.91 3.70
CA GLY A 275 -26.49 25.78 2.97
C GLY A 275 -25.73 24.50 3.30
N HIS A 276 -24.46 24.46 2.90
CA HIS A 276 -23.55 23.33 3.07
C HIS A 276 -22.36 23.71 3.97
N ALA A 277 -21.52 22.72 4.30
CA ALA A 277 -20.39 22.92 5.22
C ALA A 277 -19.37 23.99 4.78
N VAL A 278 -19.32 24.31 3.49
CA VAL A 278 -18.38 25.29 2.91
C VAL A 278 -19.01 26.64 2.58
N ALA A 279 -20.34 26.71 2.46
CA ALA A 279 -21.05 27.91 2.05
C ALA A 279 -22.46 27.89 2.61
N ALA A 280 -22.82 28.90 3.40
CA ALA A 280 -24.13 28.98 4.03
C ALA A 280 -24.58 30.42 4.26
N ALA A 281 -25.88 30.62 4.41
CA ALA A 281 -26.48 31.91 4.72
C ALA A 281 -27.70 31.75 5.64
N ALA A 282 -27.96 32.76 6.47
CA ALA A 282 -29.13 32.82 7.34
C ALA A 282 -29.64 34.26 7.46
N THR A 283 -30.95 34.43 7.64
CA THR A 283 -31.56 35.74 7.90
C THR A 283 -32.15 35.77 9.30
N VAL A 284 -31.73 36.72 10.11
CA VAL A 284 -32.15 36.92 11.49
C VAL A 284 -32.94 38.23 11.59
N LYS A 285 -34.15 38.17 12.17
CA LYS A 285 -35.00 39.34 12.37
C LYS A 285 -35.06 39.73 13.84
N GLY A 286 -35.07 41.03 14.13
CA GLY A 286 -35.25 41.56 15.48
C GLY A 286 -34.05 41.36 16.42
N GLN A 287 -32.86 41.11 15.88
CA GLN A 287 -31.60 41.05 16.64
C GLN A 287 -30.61 42.09 16.10
N THR A 288 -29.76 42.60 16.98
CA THR A 288 -28.68 43.53 16.63
C THR A 288 -27.45 42.80 16.07
N LEU A 289 -26.58 43.50 15.35
CA LEU A 289 -25.29 42.94 14.88
C LEU A 289 -24.45 42.36 16.03
N SER A 290 -24.46 43.03 17.19
CA SER A 290 -23.69 42.60 18.36
C SER A 290 -24.19 41.27 18.90
N GLU A 291 -25.51 41.10 19.05
CA GLU A 291 -26.12 39.84 19.52
C GLU A 291 -25.83 38.68 18.56
N VAL A 292 -25.91 38.94 17.26
CA VAL A 292 -25.59 37.93 16.23
C VAL A 292 -24.11 37.58 16.24
N LYS A 293 -23.21 38.57 16.32
CA LYS A 293 -21.76 38.36 16.42
C LYS A 293 -21.41 37.53 17.67
N GLU A 294 -21.93 37.90 18.83
CA GLU A 294 -21.69 37.17 20.09
C GLU A 294 -22.15 35.71 19.98
N LYS A 295 -23.33 35.47 19.39
CA LYS A 295 -23.82 34.10 19.18
C LYS A 295 -22.94 33.32 18.19
N ILE A 296 -22.44 33.94 17.11
CA ILE A 296 -21.47 33.29 16.20
C ILE A 296 -20.20 32.89 16.96
N VAL A 297 -19.63 33.81 17.73
CA VAL A 297 -18.42 33.54 18.53
C VAL A 297 -18.70 32.45 19.57
N GLN A 298 -19.86 32.45 20.22
CA GLN A 298 -20.26 31.43 21.19
C GLN A 298 -20.36 30.03 20.54
N LEU A 299 -20.97 29.93 19.35
CA LEU A 299 -21.08 28.66 18.62
C LEU A 299 -19.70 28.13 18.23
N LEU A 300 -18.81 29.02 17.78
CA LEU A 300 -17.43 28.69 17.41
C LEU A 300 -16.55 28.29 18.61
N THR A 301 -16.85 28.78 19.82
CA THR A 301 -16.02 28.53 21.01
C THR A 301 -16.56 27.41 21.89
N THR A 302 -17.88 27.24 22.00
CA THR A 302 -18.51 26.34 22.97
C THR A 302 -18.95 25.01 22.36
N HIS A 303 -19.29 25.01 21.07
CA HIS A 303 -19.89 23.86 20.39
C HIS A 303 -19.05 23.34 19.22
N TYR A 304 -17.83 23.87 19.07
CA TYR A 304 -16.85 23.36 18.13
C TYR A 304 -16.48 21.92 18.46
N ARG A 305 -16.59 21.02 17.48
CA ARG A 305 -16.20 19.61 17.64
C ARG A 305 -14.72 19.45 17.30
N PRO A 306 -13.89 18.93 18.22
CA PRO A 306 -12.49 18.68 17.93
C PRO A 306 -12.31 17.76 16.74
N THR A 307 -11.33 18.03 15.89
CA THR A 307 -11.10 17.20 14.69
C THR A 307 -10.45 15.85 15.03
N LEU A 308 -9.76 15.79 16.18
CA LEU A 308 -9.05 14.59 16.66
C LEU A 308 -9.11 14.50 18.19
N LEU A 309 -9.43 13.31 18.71
CA LEU A 309 -9.46 13.01 20.15
C LEU A 309 -8.23 12.19 20.57
N ALA A 310 -7.95 12.19 21.88
CA ALA A 310 -6.84 11.43 22.45
C ALA A 310 -6.91 9.94 22.09
N GLN A 311 -8.11 9.36 22.15
CA GLN A 311 -8.35 7.95 21.82
C GLN A 311 -8.03 7.58 20.36
N ASP A 312 -8.06 8.55 19.45
CA ASP A 312 -7.79 8.31 18.03
C ASP A 312 -6.28 8.24 17.73
N VAL A 313 -5.45 8.73 18.65
CA VAL A 313 -3.97 8.84 18.48
C VAL A 313 -3.20 7.96 19.47
N MET A 314 -3.76 7.71 20.66
CA MET A 314 -3.03 7.07 21.75
C MET A 314 -2.51 5.67 21.40
N THR A 315 -1.33 5.34 21.94
CA THR A 315 -0.78 3.98 21.87
C THR A 315 -1.37 3.12 22.98
N HIS A 316 -1.88 1.94 22.61
CA HIS A 316 -2.35 0.89 23.51
C HIS A 316 -1.86 -0.49 23.02
N PRO A 317 -1.75 -1.52 23.89
CA PRO A 317 -1.86 -1.47 25.36
C PRO A 317 -0.63 -0.80 26.01
N VAL A 318 -0.85 -0.15 27.16
CA VAL A 318 0.19 0.59 27.89
C VAL A 318 1.01 -0.34 28.76
N LYS A 319 2.34 -0.23 28.66
CA LYS A 319 3.24 -0.87 29.63
C LYS A 319 3.49 0.11 30.76
N ALA A 320 3.23 -0.33 31.99
CA ALA A 320 3.46 0.43 33.22
C ALA A 320 4.31 -0.39 34.20
N ILE A 321 4.75 0.25 35.28
CA ILE A 321 5.49 -0.40 36.36
C ILE A 321 4.83 -0.06 37.71
N ASP A 322 5.04 -0.92 38.70
CA ASP A 322 4.53 -0.70 40.05
C ASP A 322 5.36 0.35 40.80
N VAL A 323 4.74 1.10 41.71
CA VAL A 323 5.37 2.11 42.58
C VAL A 323 6.62 1.60 43.32
N ASP A 324 6.66 0.33 43.69
CA ASP A 324 7.75 -0.27 44.46
C ASP A 324 8.81 -0.94 43.58
N THR A 325 8.65 -0.89 42.25
CA THR A 325 9.66 -1.35 41.30
C THR A 325 10.99 -0.63 41.56
N THR A 326 12.10 -1.36 41.60
CA THR A 326 13.42 -0.73 41.84
C THR A 326 13.90 0.05 40.62
N VAL A 327 14.74 1.07 40.82
CA VAL A 327 15.36 1.85 39.74
C VAL A 327 16.13 0.96 38.76
N ALA A 328 16.87 -0.05 39.25
CA ALA A 328 17.61 -0.99 38.41
C ALA A 328 16.68 -1.83 37.53
N GLU A 329 15.61 -2.35 38.11
CA GLU A 329 14.61 -3.11 37.38
C GLU A 329 13.87 -2.24 36.36
N ALA A 330 13.47 -1.02 36.74
CA ALA A 330 12.84 -0.08 35.83
C ALA A 330 13.78 0.26 34.65
N GLY A 331 15.08 0.43 34.88
CA GLY A 331 16.08 0.66 33.82
C GLY A 331 16.27 -0.54 32.89
N GLN A 332 16.25 -1.75 33.44
CA GLN A 332 16.25 -2.98 32.65
C GLN A 332 14.99 -3.07 31.80
N ARG A 333 13.79 -2.89 32.39
CA ARG A 333 12.50 -2.87 31.68
C ARG A 333 12.48 -1.79 30.59
N MET A 334 12.97 -0.57 30.84
CA MET A 334 13.04 0.50 29.83
C MET A 334 13.89 0.09 28.62
N THR A 335 15.00 -0.63 28.87
CA THR A 335 15.86 -1.16 27.82
C THR A 335 15.16 -2.29 27.07
N THR A 336 14.57 -3.25 27.78
CA THR A 336 13.82 -4.38 27.22
C THR A 336 12.66 -3.92 26.33
N TYR A 337 11.89 -2.93 26.78
CA TYR A 337 10.69 -2.48 26.06
C TYR A 337 10.93 -1.34 25.08
N GLY A 338 12.16 -0.80 25.03
CA GLY A 338 12.51 0.37 24.22
C GLY A 338 11.76 1.65 24.63
N LEU A 339 11.36 1.75 25.90
CA LEU A 339 10.55 2.85 26.41
C LEU A 339 11.40 3.90 27.11
N ASN A 340 11.07 5.17 26.87
CA ASN A 340 11.75 6.29 27.51
C ASN A 340 10.99 6.85 28.72
N VAL A 341 9.72 6.46 28.88
CA VAL A 341 8.87 6.87 30.00
C VAL A 341 7.97 5.70 30.37
N PHE A 342 7.79 5.47 31.67
CA PHE A 342 6.77 4.57 32.20
C PHE A 342 5.73 5.34 33.00
N PRO A 343 4.43 5.10 32.77
CA PRO A 343 3.41 5.31 33.79
C PRO A 343 3.65 4.38 34.97
N ILE A 344 3.38 4.88 36.17
CA ILE A 344 3.53 4.16 37.43
C ILE A 344 2.14 3.93 38.02
N LEU A 345 1.87 2.69 38.41
CA LEU A 345 0.61 2.25 38.99
C LEU A 345 0.82 1.84 40.46
N ASP A 346 -0.23 1.99 41.27
CA ASP A 346 -0.29 1.38 42.60
C ASP A 346 -0.87 -0.04 42.55
N GLU A 347 -0.95 -0.69 43.72
CA GLU A 347 -1.49 -2.05 43.89
C GLU A 347 -2.94 -2.22 43.40
N LYS A 348 -3.68 -1.12 43.16
CA LYS A 348 -5.07 -1.11 42.68
C LYS A 348 -5.16 -0.77 41.17
N ASP A 349 -4.04 -0.78 40.45
CA ASP A 349 -3.91 -0.35 39.05
C ASP A 349 -4.27 1.13 38.81
N HIS A 350 -4.20 1.98 39.84
CA HIS A 350 -4.42 3.42 39.67
C HIS A 350 -3.13 4.15 39.32
N TYR A 351 -3.24 5.12 38.42
CA TYR A 351 -2.12 5.98 38.03
C TYR A 351 -1.59 6.83 39.20
N ARG A 352 -0.27 6.83 39.40
CA ARG A 352 0.42 7.62 40.45
C ARG A 352 1.44 8.62 39.93
N GLY A 353 1.93 8.44 38.70
CA GLY A 353 2.91 9.34 38.11
C GLY A 353 3.62 8.71 36.92
N ILE A 354 4.70 9.36 36.48
CA ILE A 354 5.58 8.83 35.44
C ILE A 354 7.04 8.83 35.90
N VAL A 355 7.86 7.96 35.32
CA VAL A 355 9.31 8.03 35.44
C VAL A 355 9.97 7.99 34.07
N SER A 356 10.96 8.86 33.86
CA SER A 356 11.69 8.97 32.59
C SER A 356 13.00 8.17 32.62
N ARG A 357 13.47 7.77 31.44
CA ARG A 357 14.78 7.11 31.26
C ARG A 357 15.94 7.96 31.73
N GLU A 358 15.81 9.27 31.58
CA GLU A 358 16.80 10.22 32.10
C GLU A 358 16.89 10.15 33.63
N SER A 359 15.74 10.17 34.32
CA SER A 359 15.68 10.05 35.79
C SER A 359 16.28 8.72 36.27
N ILE A 360 15.93 7.61 35.62
CA ILE A 360 16.47 6.29 35.93
C ILE A 360 17.99 6.23 35.71
N GLN A 361 18.49 6.70 34.57
CA GLN A 361 19.93 6.65 34.28
C GLN A 361 20.74 7.52 35.24
N LYS A 362 20.24 8.70 35.63
CA LYS A 362 20.87 9.54 36.66
C LYS A 362 20.90 8.80 38.01
N ALA A 363 19.78 8.20 38.43
CA ALA A 363 19.74 7.43 39.66
C ALA A 363 20.70 6.22 39.65
N LEU A 364 20.80 5.49 38.52
CA LEU A 364 21.75 4.40 38.35
C LEU A 364 23.21 4.86 38.40
N PHE A 365 23.52 6.00 37.77
CA PHE A 365 24.85 6.61 37.83
C PHE A 365 25.26 6.94 39.27
N HIS A 366 24.31 7.42 40.08
CA HIS A 366 24.50 7.66 41.52
C HIS A 366 24.40 6.39 42.40
N ARG A 367 24.39 5.19 41.80
CA ARG A 367 24.31 3.88 42.48
C ARG A 367 23.04 3.68 43.30
N LEU A 368 21.95 4.38 42.99
CA LEU A 368 20.64 4.28 43.66
C LEU A 368 19.76 3.15 43.08
N GLY A 369 20.35 2.10 42.52
CA GLY A 369 19.63 1.05 41.79
C GLY A 369 18.60 0.27 42.64
N LYS A 370 18.81 0.20 43.96
CA LYS A 370 17.89 -0.48 44.91
C LYS A 370 16.72 0.40 45.36
N MET A 371 16.77 1.71 45.10
CA MET A 371 15.73 2.65 45.49
C MET A 371 14.45 2.37 44.68
N ALA A 372 13.29 2.65 45.24
CA ALA A 372 12.01 2.46 44.56
C ALA A 372 11.73 3.62 43.59
N VAL A 373 10.99 3.35 42.51
CA VAL A 373 10.62 4.40 41.54
C VAL A 373 9.71 5.47 42.15
N ARG A 374 8.92 5.15 43.17
CA ARG A 374 8.09 6.12 43.91
C ARG A 374 8.88 7.31 44.47
N ASP A 375 10.16 7.12 44.77
CA ASP A 375 11.00 8.16 45.38
C ASP A 375 11.58 9.14 44.35
N ILE A 376 11.46 8.84 43.05
CA ILE A 376 12.00 9.65 41.95
C ILE A 376 10.97 9.94 40.84
N MET A 377 9.75 9.46 41.00
CA MET A 377 8.70 9.65 40.01
C MET A 377 8.20 11.10 39.99
N GLN A 378 7.71 11.51 38.83
CA GLN A 378 7.00 12.76 38.67
C GLN A 378 5.50 12.51 38.87
N THR A 379 4.93 13.05 39.94
CA THR A 379 3.53 12.85 40.34
C THR A 379 2.57 13.87 39.73
N ASP A 380 3.07 15.03 39.31
CA ASP A 380 2.29 16.16 38.79
C ASP A 380 2.23 16.20 37.25
N ALA A 381 2.61 15.11 36.59
CA ALA A 381 2.55 14.99 35.15
C ALA A 381 1.10 15.14 34.65
N HIS A 382 0.92 15.94 33.60
CA HIS A 382 -0.37 16.15 32.97
C HIS A 382 -0.95 14.84 32.44
N THR A 383 -2.25 14.66 32.62
CA THR A 383 -3.02 13.51 32.14
C THR A 383 -4.24 14.00 31.38
N ALA A 384 -4.74 13.18 30.47
CA ALA A 384 -5.90 13.48 29.64
C ALA A 384 -6.93 12.35 29.68
N GLN A 385 -8.16 12.62 29.25
CA GLN A 385 -9.21 11.63 29.06
C GLN A 385 -9.26 11.16 27.58
N PRO A 386 -9.88 10.01 27.27
CA PRO A 386 -10.03 9.53 25.88
C PRO A 386 -10.67 10.57 24.95
N GLU A 387 -11.59 11.37 25.48
CA GLU A 387 -12.35 12.41 24.78
C GLU A 387 -11.67 13.79 24.79
N THR A 388 -10.48 13.92 25.40
CA THR A 388 -9.72 15.18 25.36
C THR A 388 -9.24 15.47 23.94
N SER A 389 -9.30 16.75 23.53
CA SER A 389 -8.85 17.17 22.20
C SER A 389 -7.34 16.93 22.05
N PHE A 390 -6.92 16.51 20.85
CA PHE A 390 -5.51 16.26 20.59
C PHE A 390 -4.66 17.55 20.69
N HIS A 391 -5.24 18.71 20.35
CA HIS A 391 -4.56 20.00 20.44
C HIS A 391 -4.29 20.45 21.89
N GLU A 392 -5.19 20.17 22.83
CA GLU A 392 -4.92 20.40 24.26
C GLU A 392 -3.74 19.55 24.74
N ILE A 393 -3.66 18.30 24.29
CA ILE A 393 -2.56 17.39 24.64
C ILE A 393 -1.25 17.90 24.02
N GLU A 394 -1.28 18.33 22.76
CA GLU A 394 -0.14 18.97 22.10
C GLU A 394 0.36 20.18 22.90
N THR A 395 -0.54 21.10 23.24
CA THR A 395 -0.22 22.30 24.00
C THR A 395 0.38 21.95 25.36
N ALA A 396 -0.25 21.03 26.11
CA ALA A 396 0.25 20.58 27.40
C ALA A 396 1.63 19.91 27.30
N MET A 397 1.89 19.13 26.25
CA MET A 397 3.19 18.49 26.01
C MET A 397 4.29 19.51 25.71
N ILE A 398 3.98 20.57 24.96
CA ILE A 398 4.92 21.63 24.60
C ILE A 398 5.20 22.52 25.82
N GLU A 399 4.16 23.10 26.41
CA GLU A 399 4.29 24.07 27.51
C GLU A 399 4.91 23.45 28.76
N ARG A 400 4.51 22.22 29.09
CA ARG A 400 5.03 21.51 30.28
C ARG A 400 6.30 20.71 29.97
N ASN A 401 6.81 20.79 28.73
CA ASN A 401 7.94 20.01 28.23
C ASN A 401 7.80 18.49 28.51
N GLN A 402 6.55 18.00 28.58
CA GLN A 402 6.25 16.62 28.95
C GLN A 402 6.42 15.69 27.74
N ARG A 403 7.11 14.56 27.91
CA ARG A 403 7.44 13.64 26.79
C ARG A 403 6.35 12.61 26.50
N CYS A 404 5.47 12.37 27.46
CA CYS A 404 4.44 11.33 27.43
C CYS A 404 3.25 11.81 28.26
N VAL A 405 2.05 11.80 27.69
CA VAL A 405 0.79 12.09 28.40
C VAL A 405 0.01 10.80 28.57
N PRO A 406 -0.18 10.33 29.81
CA PRO A 406 -1.06 9.22 30.12
C PRO A 406 -2.52 9.60 29.89
N ILE A 407 -3.25 8.71 29.21
CA ILE A 407 -4.69 8.81 28.99
C ILE A 407 -5.38 7.93 30.03
N LEU A 408 -6.23 8.54 30.84
CA LEU A 408 -6.89 7.88 31.98
C LEU A 408 -8.37 7.69 31.71
N LYS A 409 -8.92 6.55 32.12
CA LYS A 409 -10.35 6.33 32.28
C LYS A 409 -10.59 5.78 33.67
N GLU A 410 -11.39 6.47 34.48
CA GLU A 410 -11.65 6.08 35.89
C GLU A 410 -10.36 5.82 36.70
N ALA A 411 -9.38 6.74 36.58
CA ALA A 411 -8.04 6.66 37.20
C ALA A 411 -7.09 5.55 36.70
N LYS A 412 -7.54 4.69 35.77
CA LYS A 412 -6.71 3.66 35.13
C LYS A 412 -6.10 4.17 33.83
N VAL A 413 -4.86 3.78 33.55
CA VAL A 413 -4.18 4.17 32.30
C VAL A 413 -4.67 3.30 31.15
N VAL A 414 -5.42 3.90 30.21
CA VAL A 414 -5.96 3.20 29.02
C VAL A 414 -5.11 3.43 27.77
N GLY A 415 -4.30 4.49 27.74
CA GLY A 415 -3.44 4.83 26.61
C GLY A 415 -2.31 5.77 27.00
N VAL A 416 -1.35 5.98 26.10
CA VAL A 416 -0.33 7.03 26.23
C VAL A 416 -0.12 7.72 24.89
N ILE A 417 0.11 9.04 24.92
CA ILE A 417 0.53 9.82 23.75
C ILE A 417 1.96 10.31 23.98
N THR A 418 2.85 9.97 23.06
CA THR A 418 4.27 10.38 23.12
C THR A 418 4.60 11.44 22.07
N ARG A 419 5.75 12.11 22.21
CA ARG A 419 6.21 13.09 21.21
C ARG A 419 6.31 12.51 19.80
N THR A 420 6.62 11.23 19.68
CA THR A 420 6.67 10.55 18.39
C THR A 420 5.29 10.45 17.76
N ASP A 421 4.26 10.19 18.57
CA ASP A 421 2.88 10.15 18.11
C ASP A 421 2.42 11.56 17.73
N LEU A 422 2.81 12.57 18.53
CA LEU A 422 2.56 13.98 18.23
C LEU A 422 3.13 14.42 16.88
N LEU A 423 4.44 14.21 16.67
CA LEU A 423 5.11 14.59 15.41
C LEU A 423 4.53 13.85 14.20
N ARG A 424 4.10 12.59 14.38
CA ARG A 424 3.50 11.82 13.29
C ARG A 424 2.14 12.40 12.89
N THR A 425 1.29 12.70 13.86
CA THR A 425 -0.03 13.29 13.59
C THR A 425 0.10 14.67 12.96
N LEU A 426 1.01 15.51 13.46
CA LEU A 426 1.27 16.84 12.86
C LEU A 426 1.81 16.72 11.43
N HIS A 427 2.69 15.76 11.17
CA HIS A 427 3.19 15.51 9.81
C HIS A 427 2.06 15.04 8.88
N ASP A 428 1.15 14.20 9.36
CA ASP A 428 -0.02 13.75 8.58
C ASP A 428 -0.93 14.93 8.21
N ASP A 429 -1.18 15.84 9.13
CA ASP A 429 -2.03 17.02 8.88
C ASP A 429 -1.38 18.03 7.93
N VAL A 430 -0.06 18.23 8.04
CA VAL A 430 0.72 19.03 7.08
C VAL A 430 0.70 18.38 5.69
N LEU A 431 0.87 17.05 5.59
CA LEU A 431 0.82 16.34 4.31
C LEU A 431 -0.59 16.32 3.71
N LYS A 432 -1.66 16.20 4.49
CA LYS A 432 -3.04 16.37 4.00
C LYS A 432 -3.24 17.78 3.45
N GLY A 433 -2.80 18.81 4.18
CA GLY A 433 -2.87 20.20 3.74
C GLY A 433 -2.02 20.50 2.49
N ALA A 434 -0.88 19.83 2.32
CA ALA A 434 -0.02 19.97 1.14
C ALA A 434 -0.55 19.19 -0.08
N ARG A 435 -1.09 17.98 0.13
CA ARG A 435 -1.69 17.15 -0.93
C ARG A 435 -2.95 17.77 -1.54
N LEU A 436 -3.70 18.56 -0.76
CA LEU A 436 -4.81 19.38 -1.26
C LEU A 436 -4.37 20.55 -2.14
N LYS A 437 -3.09 20.97 -2.08
CA LYS A 437 -2.52 22.05 -2.90
C LYS A 437 -1.76 21.56 -4.14
N THR A 438 -1.52 20.25 -4.30
CA THR A 438 -0.59 19.71 -5.32
C THR A 438 -1.08 18.44 -6.01
N ARG A 439 -2.39 18.30 -6.28
CA ARG A 439 -2.88 17.24 -7.20
C ARG A 439 -3.22 17.85 -8.55
N GLY A 440 -2.25 17.83 -9.47
CA GLY A 440 -2.46 18.04 -10.90
C GLY A 440 -2.77 16.70 -11.60
N PRO A 441 -3.48 16.69 -12.74
CA PRO A 441 -3.99 15.46 -13.34
C PRO A 441 -2.98 14.61 -14.13
N HIS A 442 -1.70 14.99 -14.18
CA HIS A 442 -0.70 14.33 -15.03
C HIS A 442 0.42 13.57 -14.31
N GLU A 443 0.29 13.30 -13.01
CA GLU A 443 1.20 12.36 -12.34
C GLU A 443 0.65 10.94 -12.40
N ALA A 444 1.02 10.23 -13.46
CA ALA A 444 0.92 8.78 -13.52
C ALA A 444 1.67 8.14 -12.34
N GLU A 445 0.97 7.25 -11.64
CA GLU A 445 1.38 6.34 -10.57
C GLU A 445 2.87 6.36 -10.18
N SER A 446 3.18 7.17 -9.18
CA SER A 446 4.33 6.98 -8.30
C SER A 446 4.00 7.55 -6.92
N GLU A 447 3.07 6.90 -6.20
CA GLU A 447 2.85 7.19 -4.77
C GLU A 447 4.06 6.72 -3.96
N ILE A 448 5.08 7.58 -3.89
CA ILE A 448 6.27 7.42 -3.07
C ILE A 448 6.23 8.51 -2.00
N GLY A 449 5.58 8.19 -0.87
CA GLY A 449 5.63 9.00 0.35
C GLY A 449 4.28 9.50 0.84
N GLY A 450 3.63 8.69 1.68
CA GLY A 450 2.75 9.22 2.74
C GLY A 450 2.06 8.13 3.57
N PRO A 451 1.54 8.48 4.77
CA PRO A 451 1.44 7.53 5.89
C PRO A 451 0.11 6.77 5.98
N ARG A 452 -0.81 6.99 5.04
CA ARG A 452 -2.00 6.16 4.84
C ARG A 452 -2.17 5.84 3.35
N ARG A 453 -1.25 5.03 2.82
CA ARG A 453 -1.44 4.39 1.52
C ARG A 453 -2.44 3.25 1.75
N ASN A 454 -3.64 3.38 1.18
CA ASN A 454 -4.61 2.29 1.23
C ASN A 454 -4.37 1.36 0.02
N VAL A 455 -4.02 0.11 0.30
CA VAL A 455 -3.68 -0.89 -0.71
C VAL A 455 -4.80 -1.90 -0.96
N ARG A 456 -6.05 -1.57 -0.58
CA ARG A 456 -7.21 -2.44 -0.84
C ARG A 456 -7.35 -2.82 -2.32
N GLY A 457 -7.13 -1.86 -3.22
CA GLY A 457 -7.11 -2.10 -4.67
C GLY A 457 -6.01 -3.07 -5.09
N LEU A 458 -4.79 -2.92 -4.54
CA LEU A 458 -3.66 -3.81 -4.81
C LEU A 458 -3.88 -5.22 -4.26
N LEU A 459 -4.48 -5.35 -3.06
CA LEU A 459 -4.84 -6.65 -2.50
C LEU A 459 -5.78 -7.41 -3.45
N ARG A 460 -6.79 -6.72 -4.02
CA ARG A 460 -7.74 -7.34 -4.96
C ARG A 460 -7.14 -7.63 -6.34
N SER A 461 -6.24 -6.79 -6.83
CA SER A 461 -5.69 -6.95 -8.18
C SER A 461 -4.48 -7.88 -8.26
N ARG A 462 -3.68 -7.99 -7.17
CA ARG A 462 -2.42 -8.74 -7.17
C ARG A 462 -2.47 -10.07 -6.42
N LEU A 463 -3.43 -10.27 -5.50
CA LEU A 463 -3.66 -11.58 -4.89
C LEU A 463 -4.71 -12.36 -5.68
N PRO A 464 -4.63 -13.70 -5.72
CA PRO A 464 -5.73 -14.53 -6.20
C PRO A 464 -7.03 -14.16 -5.49
N SER A 465 -8.15 -14.07 -6.22
CA SER A 465 -9.44 -13.60 -5.69
C SER A 465 -9.87 -14.35 -4.42
N ARG A 466 -9.56 -15.64 -4.34
CA ARG A 466 -9.80 -16.46 -3.15
C ARG A 466 -9.03 -15.98 -1.92
N LEU A 467 -7.76 -15.63 -2.06
CA LEU A 467 -6.94 -15.14 -0.94
C LEU A 467 -7.36 -13.73 -0.51
N ALA A 468 -7.70 -12.86 -1.46
CA ALA A 468 -8.26 -11.55 -1.14
C ALA A 468 -9.56 -11.66 -0.33
N THR A 469 -10.45 -12.58 -0.73
CA THR A 469 -11.70 -12.87 -0.01
C THR A 469 -11.42 -13.42 1.40
N LEU A 470 -10.47 -14.35 1.52
CA LEU A 470 -10.06 -14.90 2.81
C LEU A 470 -9.55 -13.81 3.77
N LEU A 471 -8.78 -12.83 3.28
CA LEU A 471 -8.30 -11.72 4.11
C LEU A 471 -9.45 -10.79 4.53
N GLU A 472 -10.45 -10.56 3.67
CA GLU A 472 -11.66 -9.81 4.01
C GLU A 472 -12.48 -10.53 5.10
N GLU A 473 -12.69 -11.85 4.98
CA GLU A 473 -13.39 -12.67 5.98
C GLU A 473 -12.65 -12.73 7.32
N ALA A 474 -11.32 -12.91 7.28
CA ALA A 474 -10.48 -12.87 8.48
C ALA A 474 -10.58 -11.50 9.18
N GLY A 475 -10.64 -10.42 8.41
CA GLY A 475 -10.89 -9.07 8.89
C GLY A 475 -12.21 -8.92 9.65
N GLN A 476 -13.30 -9.40 9.07
CA GLN A 476 -14.63 -9.39 9.71
C GLN A 476 -14.67 -10.26 10.96
N LEU A 477 -13.92 -11.37 10.99
CA LEU A 477 -13.78 -12.18 12.20
C LEU A 477 -12.99 -11.46 13.29
N ALA A 478 -11.97 -10.68 12.91
CA ALA A 478 -11.18 -9.88 13.84
C ALA A 478 -12.03 -8.80 14.50
N ASP A 479 -12.88 -8.11 13.72
CA ASP A 479 -13.83 -7.12 14.25
C ASP A 479 -14.81 -7.75 15.26
N ARG A 480 -15.36 -8.93 14.95
CA ARG A 480 -16.23 -9.70 15.88
C ARG A 480 -15.50 -10.24 17.11
N SER A 481 -14.19 -10.37 17.03
CA SER A 481 -13.34 -10.86 18.12
C SER A 481 -12.67 -9.73 18.90
N GLU A 482 -12.95 -8.47 18.56
CA GLU A 482 -12.39 -7.26 19.18
C GLU A 482 -10.85 -7.26 19.19
N VAL A 483 -10.22 -7.75 18.12
CA VAL A 483 -8.77 -7.77 17.95
C VAL A 483 -8.36 -7.03 16.67
N SER A 484 -7.16 -6.46 16.66
CA SER A 484 -6.59 -5.89 15.43
C SER A 484 -5.85 -6.97 14.65
N LEU A 485 -6.11 -7.05 13.34
CA LEU A 485 -5.52 -8.02 12.43
C LEU A 485 -4.70 -7.33 11.35
N PHE A 486 -3.51 -7.88 11.08
CA PHE A 486 -2.57 -7.36 10.10
C PHE A 486 -2.00 -8.49 9.24
N VAL A 487 -1.79 -8.24 7.94
CA VAL A 487 -0.82 -9.01 7.15
C VAL A 487 0.51 -8.27 7.17
N VAL A 488 1.62 -9.00 7.32
CA VAL A 488 2.93 -8.39 7.61
C VAL A 488 4.07 -8.94 6.74
N GLY A 489 5.20 -8.26 6.77
CA GLY A 489 6.47 -8.86 6.34
C GLY A 489 6.64 -8.97 4.83
N GLY A 490 7.14 -10.13 4.38
CA GLY A 490 7.50 -10.37 2.99
C GLY A 490 6.31 -10.27 2.03
N CYS A 491 5.11 -10.66 2.49
CA CYS A 491 3.87 -10.50 1.71
C CYS A 491 3.62 -9.04 1.35
N VAL A 492 3.69 -8.13 2.33
CA VAL A 492 3.44 -6.70 2.11
C VAL A 492 4.50 -6.08 1.20
N ARG A 493 5.77 -6.44 1.40
CA ARG A 493 6.88 -6.03 0.54
C ARG A 493 6.64 -6.43 -0.92
N ASP A 494 6.32 -7.70 -1.13
CA ASP A 494 6.17 -8.27 -2.47
C ASP A 494 4.89 -7.75 -3.15
N LEU A 495 3.81 -7.56 -2.38
CA LEU A 495 2.59 -6.88 -2.82
C LEU A 495 2.90 -5.49 -3.37
N LEU A 496 3.70 -4.69 -2.67
CA LEU A 496 4.09 -3.34 -3.11
C LEU A 496 5.00 -3.37 -4.34
N LEU A 497 5.93 -4.33 -4.41
CA LEU A 497 6.84 -4.53 -5.55
C LEU A 497 6.17 -5.16 -6.79
N GLY A 498 4.95 -5.68 -6.66
CA GLY A 498 4.26 -6.37 -7.75
C GLY A 498 4.78 -7.78 -8.00
N ILE A 499 5.39 -8.38 -6.98
CA ILE A 499 5.91 -9.74 -7.02
C ILE A 499 4.84 -10.67 -6.44
N PRO A 500 4.41 -11.72 -7.17
CA PRO A 500 3.48 -12.70 -6.62
C PRO A 500 4.09 -13.39 -5.40
N ASN A 501 3.40 -13.29 -4.27
CA ASN A 501 3.75 -14.01 -3.04
C ASN A 501 2.50 -14.58 -2.39
N LEU A 502 2.51 -15.89 -2.16
CA LEU A 502 1.41 -16.66 -1.58
C LEU A 502 1.66 -17.00 -0.09
N ASP A 503 2.77 -16.53 0.48
CA ASP A 503 3.12 -16.74 1.87
C ASP A 503 2.46 -15.65 2.73
N LEU A 504 1.33 -16.00 3.34
CA LEU A 504 0.51 -15.07 4.13
C LEU A 504 0.83 -15.20 5.62
N ASP A 505 1.55 -14.19 6.13
CA ASP A 505 1.83 -14.01 7.55
C ASP A 505 0.81 -13.05 8.17
N LEU A 506 -0.05 -13.57 9.06
CA LEU A 506 -0.99 -12.78 9.84
C LEU A 506 -0.44 -12.51 11.24
N VAL A 507 -0.59 -11.27 11.70
CA VAL A 507 -0.27 -10.86 13.05
C VAL A 507 -1.51 -10.28 13.72
N VAL A 508 -1.77 -10.73 14.94
CA VAL A 508 -2.91 -10.31 15.77
C VAL A 508 -2.39 -9.51 16.96
N GLU A 509 -2.86 -8.29 17.15
CA GLU A 509 -2.72 -7.59 18.44
C GLU A 509 -3.83 -8.10 19.38
N GLY A 510 -3.50 -9.11 20.17
CA GLY A 510 -4.44 -9.88 20.99
C GLY A 510 -3.93 -11.31 21.19
N ASP A 511 -4.83 -12.27 21.45
CA ASP A 511 -4.48 -13.69 21.46
C ASP A 511 -4.57 -14.29 20.04
N GLY A 512 -3.42 -14.42 19.37
CA GLY A 512 -3.34 -14.98 18.03
C GLY A 512 -3.69 -16.47 17.95
N ILE A 513 -3.48 -17.24 19.03
CA ILE A 513 -3.83 -18.67 19.06
C ILE A 513 -5.35 -18.84 19.14
N ALA A 514 -5.99 -18.08 20.04
CA ALA A 514 -7.45 -18.06 20.14
C ALA A 514 -8.09 -17.57 18.84
N PHE A 515 -7.54 -16.53 18.22
CA PHE A 515 -7.99 -16.06 16.91
C PHE A 515 -7.82 -17.12 15.82
N ALA A 516 -6.66 -17.80 15.75
CA ALA A 516 -6.41 -18.85 14.77
C ALA A 516 -7.38 -20.03 14.90
N ARG A 517 -7.76 -20.42 16.13
CA ARG A 517 -8.77 -21.46 16.37
C ARG A 517 -10.12 -21.05 15.79
N LYS A 518 -10.61 -19.85 16.12
CA LYS A 518 -11.86 -19.31 15.57
C LYS A 518 -11.83 -19.21 14.05
N LEU A 519 -10.70 -18.77 13.49
CA LEU A 519 -10.51 -18.68 12.03
C LEU A 519 -10.54 -20.06 11.39
N GLY A 520 -9.94 -21.05 12.04
CA GLY A 520 -10.01 -22.45 11.64
C GLY A 520 -11.44 -22.98 11.59
N ASP A 521 -12.26 -22.67 12.59
CA ASP A 521 -13.66 -23.09 12.64
C ASP A 521 -14.48 -22.48 11.49
N VAL A 522 -14.29 -21.17 11.21
CA VAL A 522 -14.97 -20.46 10.11
C VAL A 522 -14.56 -21.03 8.75
N LEU A 523 -13.26 -21.31 8.57
CA LEU A 523 -12.71 -21.80 7.30
C LEU A 523 -12.74 -23.33 7.15
N GLN A 524 -13.31 -24.05 8.12
CA GLN A 524 -13.29 -25.52 8.22
C GLN A 524 -11.87 -26.10 8.05
N ALA A 525 -10.89 -25.43 8.65
CA ALA A 525 -9.47 -25.68 8.50
C ALA A 525 -8.87 -26.32 9.76
N ARG A 526 -7.78 -27.09 9.58
CA ARG A 526 -7.04 -27.69 10.71
C ARG A 526 -6.06 -26.68 11.28
N VAL A 527 -6.09 -26.49 12.60
CA VAL A 527 -5.19 -25.56 13.29
C VAL A 527 -4.11 -26.32 14.07
N LYS A 528 -2.84 -26.01 13.81
CA LYS A 528 -1.69 -26.54 14.55
C LYS A 528 -1.07 -25.42 15.38
N VAL A 529 -1.07 -25.58 16.70
CA VAL A 529 -0.63 -24.55 17.65
C VAL A 529 0.81 -24.79 18.11
N HIS A 530 1.55 -23.70 18.29
CA HIS A 530 2.89 -23.66 18.88
C HIS A 530 2.91 -22.67 20.06
N GLU A 531 2.44 -23.12 21.23
CA GLU A 531 2.18 -22.26 22.41
C GLU A 531 3.41 -21.47 22.88
N ARG A 532 4.61 -22.09 22.89
CA ARG A 532 5.86 -21.46 23.33
C ARG A 532 6.20 -20.17 22.56
N PHE A 533 5.74 -20.05 21.32
CA PHE A 533 6.05 -18.91 20.45
C PHE A 533 4.83 -18.02 20.18
N GLY A 534 3.66 -18.35 20.72
CA GLY A 534 2.42 -17.62 20.47
C GLY A 534 1.99 -17.67 18.99
N THR A 535 2.31 -18.75 18.28
CA THR A 535 2.00 -18.92 16.85
C THR A 535 1.11 -20.13 16.59
N ALA A 536 0.36 -20.08 15.50
CA ALA A 536 -0.48 -21.15 15.01
C ALA A 536 -0.45 -21.20 13.48
N ILE A 537 -0.53 -22.40 12.92
CA ILE A 537 -0.63 -22.64 11.48
C ILE A 537 -2.06 -23.10 11.19
N VAL A 538 -2.77 -22.36 10.34
CA VAL A 538 -4.10 -22.74 9.85
C VAL A 538 -3.93 -23.40 8.48
N LEU A 539 -4.24 -24.70 8.40
CA LEU A 539 -4.14 -25.52 7.20
C LEU A 539 -5.52 -25.67 6.56
N LEU A 540 -5.73 -25.01 5.43
CA LEU A 540 -6.97 -25.04 4.67
C LEU A 540 -7.20 -26.42 3.99
N PRO A 541 -8.45 -26.77 3.64
CA PRO A 541 -8.78 -28.06 3.02
C PRO A 541 -8.04 -28.37 1.71
N ASP A 542 -7.64 -27.34 0.96
CA ASP A 542 -6.86 -27.46 -0.28
C ASP A 542 -5.35 -27.57 -0.04
N GLY A 543 -4.91 -27.57 1.22
CA GLY A 543 -3.50 -27.67 1.62
C GLY A 543 -2.77 -26.33 1.72
N PHE A 544 -3.43 -25.19 1.48
CA PHE A 544 -2.84 -23.87 1.69
C PHE A 544 -2.60 -23.62 3.18
N LYS A 545 -1.48 -22.97 3.52
CA LYS A 545 -1.06 -22.71 4.89
C LYS A 545 -1.10 -21.20 5.16
N LEU A 546 -1.69 -20.84 6.28
CA LEU A 546 -1.75 -19.47 6.79
C LEU A 546 -1.08 -19.44 8.15
N ASP A 547 -0.04 -18.63 8.28
CA ASP A 547 0.68 -18.46 9.54
C ASP A 547 0.03 -17.33 10.35
N VAL A 548 -0.37 -17.62 11.58
CA VAL A 548 -0.97 -16.66 12.50
C VAL A 548 -0.07 -16.53 13.72
N ALA A 549 0.40 -15.31 13.97
CA ALA A 549 1.24 -14.98 15.10
C ALA A 549 0.58 -13.94 16.00
N THR A 550 0.82 -14.07 17.30
CA THR A 550 0.53 -13.01 18.25
C THR A 550 1.60 -11.92 18.13
N ALA A 551 1.18 -10.65 18.05
CA ALA A 551 2.09 -9.51 18.05
C ALA A 551 2.96 -9.54 19.32
N ARG A 552 4.28 -9.53 19.12
CA ARG A 552 5.23 -9.78 20.21
C ARG A 552 6.48 -8.93 20.14
N THR A 553 7.04 -8.64 21.31
CA THR A 553 8.39 -8.09 21.45
C THR A 553 9.36 -9.23 21.71
N GLU A 554 10.52 -9.18 21.06
CA GLU A 554 11.60 -10.16 21.26
C GLU A 554 12.72 -9.56 22.09
N TYR A 555 13.22 -10.34 23.06
CA TYR A 555 14.38 -10.00 23.87
C TYR A 555 15.48 -11.05 23.70
N TYR A 556 16.72 -10.60 23.54
CA TYR A 556 17.90 -11.44 23.43
C TYR A 556 18.77 -11.28 24.67
N GLU A 557 18.95 -12.36 25.43
CA GLU A 557 19.74 -12.36 26.68
C GLU A 557 21.23 -12.08 26.41
N TYR A 558 21.75 -12.60 25.29
CA TYR A 558 23.09 -12.34 24.79
C TYR A 558 23.14 -12.43 23.26
N PRO A 559 24.17 -11.84 22.59
CA PRO A 559 24.33 -11.92 21.15
C PRO A 559 24.27 -13.36 20.66
N THR A 560 23.50 -13.64 19.59
CA THR A 560 23.29 -14.98 19.00
C THR A 560 22.34 -15.96 19.73
N ALA A 561 21.76 -15.58 20.87
CA ALA A 561 20.74 -16.37 21.57
C ALA A 561 19.42 -16.47 20.80
N LEU A 562 18.56 -17.44 21.17
CA LEU A 562 17.15 -17.44 20.75
C LEU A 562 16.37 -16.38 21.57
N PRO A 563 15.38 -15.70 20.99
CA PRO A 563 14.65 -14.66 21.70
C PRO A 563 13.60 -15.22 22.67
N THR A 564 13.35 -14.47 23.75
CA THR A 564 12.15 -14.62 24.62
C THR A 564 11.05 -13.69 24.10
N VAL A 565 9.78 -14.13 24.17
CA VAL A 565 8.63 -13.44 23.56
C VAL A 565 7.60 -12.97 24.59
N GLU A 566 7.04 -11.76 24.39
CA GLU A 566 5.92 -11.21 25.18
C GLU A 566 4.90 -10.48 24.29
N HIS A 567 3.62 -10.46 24.70
CA HIS A 567 2.55 -9.73 24.01
C HIS A 567 2.84 -8.22 23.88
N SER A 568 2.66 -7.68 22.67
CA SER A 568 2.90 -6.26 22.38
C SER A 568 2.07 -5.73 21.20
N SER A 569 2.27 -4.45 20.85
CA SER A 569 1.67 -3.84 19.67
C SER A 569 2.40 -4.24 18.37
N ILE A 570 1.73 -4.04 17.23
CA ILE A 570 2.22 -4.25 15.88
C ILE A 570 3.47 -3.41 15.61
N LYS A 571 3.54 -2.18 16.16
CA LYS A 571 4.73 -1.33 16.06
C LYS A 571 5.97 -2.03 16.63
N LYS A 572 5.85 -2.67 17.79
CA LYS A 572 6.96 -3.40 18.41
C LYS A 572 7.26 -4.72 17.69
N ASP A 573 6.23 -5.41 17.19
CA ASP A 573 6.42 -6.61 16.37
C ASP A 573 7.19 -6.33 15.07
N LEU A 574 6.92 -5.18 14.44
CA LEU A 574 7.66 -4.75 13.26
C LEU A 574 9.10 -4.35 13.59
N TYR A 575 9.37 -3.80 14.78
CA TYR A 575 10.71 -3.35 15.19
C TYR A 575 11.75 -4.46 15.34
N ARG A 576 11.32 -5.68 15.70
CA ARG A 576 12.21 -6.83 15.86
C ARG A 576 12.65 -7.46 14.53
N ARG A 577 12.08 -7.02 13.41
CA ARG A 577 12.34 -7.58 12.07
C ARG A 577 13.71 -7.16 11.54
N ASP A 578 14.13 -7.82 10.48
CA ASP A 578 15.48 -7.69 9.93
C ASP A 578 15.71 -6.33 9.23
N PHE A 579 14.82 -5.94 8.33
CA PHE A 579 14.96 -4.76 7.48
C PHE A 579 13.68 -3.92 7.39
N THR A 580 13.83 -2.62 7.12
CA THR A 580 12.73 -1.67 6.92
C THR A 580 11.71 -2.16 5.89
N ILE A 581 12.19 -2.67 4.76
CA ILE A 581 11.33 -3.21 3.68
C ILE A 581 10.51 -4.45 4.10
N ASN A 582 10.90 -5.14 5.17
CA ASN A 582 10.19 -6.29 5.74
C ASN A 582 9.43 -5.90 7.03
N ALA A 583 9.54 -4.65 7.47
CA ALA A 583 8.91 -4.10 8.65
C ALA A 583 7.66 -3.27 8.30
N LEU A 584 6.87 -3.82 7.36
CA LEU A 584 5.63 -3.24 6.86
C LEU A 584 4.46 -4.13 7.27
N ALA A 585 3.32 -3.51 7.55
CA ALA A 585 2.06 -4.20 7.81
C ALA A 585 0.92 -3.57 7.02
N VAL A 586 -0.13 -4.34 6.73
CA VAL A 586 -1.39 -3.85 6.19
C VAL A 586 -2.50 -4.26 7.14
N ARG A 587 -3.29 -3.30 7.61
CA ARG A 587 -4.44 -3.56 8.48
C ARG A 587 -5.54 -4.25 7.69
N LEU A 588 -6.16 -5.27 8.30
CA LEU A 588 -7.17 -6.11 7.67
C LEU A 588 -8.56 -5.99 8.30
N ASN A 589 -8.79 -5.07 9.24
CA ASN A 589 -10.07 -4.97 9.94
C ASN A 589 -10.51 -3.51 10.20
N GLY A 590 -11.81 -3.28 10.44
CA GLY A 590 -12.42 -1.99 10.66
C GLY A 590 -12.35 -0.99 9.48
N LYS A 591 -12.57 0.29 9.77
CA LYS A 591 -12.50 1.39 8.78
C LYS A 591 -11.13 1.56 8.12
N GLY A 592 -10.09 0.94 8.69
CA GLY A 592 -8.72 0.99 8.18
C GLY A 592 -8.31 -0.22 7.34
N PHE A 593 -9.26 -1.01 6.82
CA PHE A 593 -8.94 -2.13 5.92
C PHE A 593 -8.12 -1.64 4.72
N GLY A 594 -6.95 -2.25 4.52
CA GLY A 594 -6.03 -1.91 3.45
C GLY A 594 -5.02 -0.83 3.80
N ASP A 595 -5.05 -0.23 4.99
CA ASP A 595 -4.09 0.79 5.37
C ASP A 595 -2.70 0.19 5.60
N VAL A 596 -1.69 0.69 4.88
CA VAL A 596 -0.28 0.33 5.09
C VAL A 596 0.25 1.05 6.33
N LEU A 597 0.73 0.30 7.30
CA LEU A 597 1.48 0.78 8.45
C LEU A 597 2.98 0.67 8.16
N ASP A 598 3.63 1.82 8.03
CA ASP A 598 5.07 1.96 7.89
C ASP A 598 5.63 2.89 8.97
N PHE A 599 6.23 2.32 10.01
CA PHE A 599 6.81 3.08 11.11
C PHE A 599 8.30 3.39 10.94
N TYR A 600 8.97 2.75 9.98
CA TYR A 600 10.42 2.71 9.88
C TYR A 600 10.96 3.15 8.50
N GLY A 601 10.08 3.62 7.62
CA GLY A 601 10.44 4.11 6.29
C GLY A 601 10.68 2.99 5.27
N GLY A 602 10.04 1.83 5.45
CA GLY A 602 10.15 0.69 4.53
C GLY A 602 9.65 1.00 3.13
N GLN A 603 8.60 1.81 2.98
CA GLN A 603 8.11 2.24 1.67
C GLN A 603 9.13 3.13 0.95
N ARG A 604 9.71 4.10 1.66
CA ARG A 604 10.79 4.94 1.10
C ARG A 604 11.98 4.08 0.67
N ASP A 605 12.41 3.16 1.52
CA ASP A 605 13.56 2.30 1.22
C ASP A 605 13.27 1.31 0.06
N LEU A 606 12.01 0.87 -0.12
CA LEU A 606 11.58 0.12 -1.32
C LEU A 606 11.76 0.94 -2.59
N ASN A 607 11.34 2.21 -2.54
CA ASN A 607 11.41 3.13 -3.66
C ASN A 607 12.86 3.53 -4.01
N ASP A 608 13.67 3.79 -2.99
CA ASP A 608 15.10 4.10 -3.14
C ASP A 608 15.93 2.86 -3.53
N LYS A 609 15.33 1.66 -3.50
CA LYS A 609 15.97 0.35 -3.68
C LYS A 609 17.09 0.11 -2.68
N VAL A 610 16.82 0.34 -1.40
CA VAL A 610 17.78 0.26 -0.30
C VAL A 610 17.38 -0.81 0.71
N ILE A 611 18.35 -1.64 1.13
CA ILE A 611 18.21 -2.55 2.27
C ILE A 611 18.78 -1.86 3.52
N ARG A 612 17.94 -1.63 4.54
CA ARG A 612 18.31 -0.96 5.78
C ARG A 612 17.84 -1.74 7.01
N VAL A 613 18.71 -1.88 8.00
CA VAL A 613 18.34 -2.46 9.31
C VAL A 613 17.58 -1.46 10.19
N LEU A 614 16.76 -1.95 11.12
CA LEU A 614 15.94 -1.11 11.99
C LEU A 614 16.70 -0.42 13.14
N HIS A 615 17.84 -0.98 13.55
CA HIS A 615 18.67 -0.43 14.63
C HIS A 615 20.13 -0.92 14.55
N GLY A 616 21.03 -0.21 15.23
CA GLY A 616 22.47 -0.45 15.18
C GLY A 616 22.93 -1.81 15.72
N LEU A 617 22.13 -2.48 16.54
CA LEU A 617 22.44 -3.79 17.12
C LEU A 617 21.88 -4.97 16.33
N SER A 618 21.21 -4.74 15.21
CA SER A 618 20.49 -5.79 14.45
C SER A 618 21.37 -7.01 14.11
N PHE A 619 22.61 -6.80 13.69
CA PHE A 619 23.55 -7.89 13.38
C PHE A 619 24.26 -8.49 14.61
N VAL A 620 24.21 -7.80 15.74
CA VAL A 620 24.73 -8.32 17.02
C VAL A 620 23.73 -9.29 17.62
N GLU A 621 22.44 -8.94 17.58
CA GLU A 621 21.35 -9.80 18.00
C GLU A 621 21.27 -11.05 17.12
N ASP A 622 21.27 -10.86 15.78
CA ASP A 622 21.22 -11.97 14.83
C ASP A 622 22.17 -11.78 13.64
N PRO A 623 23.37 -12.40 13.69
CA PRO A 623 24.32 -12.34 12.59
C PRO A 623 23.83 -13.00 11.29
N THR A 624 22.81 -13.87 11.31
CA THR A 624 22.27 -14.44 10.07
C THR A 624 21.67 -13.39 9.15
N ARG A 625 21.21 -12.26 9.72
CA ARG A 625 20.67 -11.13 8.95
C ARG A 625 21.66 -10.58 7.93
N VAL A 626 22.97 -10.74 8.09
CA VAL A 626 23.94 -10.32 7.08
C VAL A 626 23.82 -11.15 5.80
N PHE A 627 23.67 -12.46 5.90
CA PHE A 627 23.46 -13.35 4.75
C PHE A 627 22.11 -13.06 4.09
N ARG A 628 21.08 -12.76 4.90
CA ARG A 628 19.77 -12.30 4.41
C ARG A 628 19.86 -10.97 3.67
N ALA A 629 20.65 -10.01 4.17
CA ALA A 629 20.84 -8.71 3.54
C ALA A 629 21.43 -8.87 2.13
N ILE A 630 22.48 -9.67 2.00
CA ILE A 630 23.13 -9.97 0.71
C ILE A 630 22.19 -10.75 -0.22
N ARG A 631 21.41 -11.69 0.35
CA ARG A 631 20.39 -12.42 -0.41
C ARG A 631 19.33 -11.48 -0.98
N PHE A 632 18.82 -10.54 -0.19
CA PHE A 632 17.85 -9.54 -0.66
C PHE A 632 18.46 -8.52 -1.61
N GLU A 633 19.72 -8.11 -1.39
CA GLU A 633 20.50 -7.28 -2.33
C GLU A 633 20.52 -7.95 -3.72
N ALA A 634 20.86 -9.24 -3.79
CA ALA A 634 20.90 -10.01 -5.02
C ALA A 634 19.51 -10.30 -5.61
N ARG A 635 18.52 -10.65 -4.79
CA ARG A 635 17.17 -11.02 -5.23
C ARG A 635 16.42 -9.85 -5.87
N PHE A 636 16.52 -8.66 -5.27
CA PHE A 636 15.77 -7.48 -5.72
C PHE A 636 16.60 -6.50 -6.55
N GLY A 637 17.91 -6.71 -6.65
CA GLY A 637 18.83 -5.74 -7.29
C GLY A 637 18.90 -4.43 -6.51
N PHE A 638 18.76 -4.50 -5.18
CA PHE A 638 18.83 -3.35 -4.29
C PHE A 638 20.28 -3.09 -3.89
N ARG A 639 20.53 -1.98 -3.19
CA ARG A 639 21.83 -1.68 -2.56
C ARG A 639 21.72 -1.68 -1.04
N LEU A 640 22.75 -2.12 -0.34
CA LEU A 640 22.80 -1.93 1.11
C LEU A 640 22.94 -0.44 1.47
N GLY A 641 22.21 0.01 2.49
CA GLY A 641 22.40 1.36 3.04
C GLY A 641 23.81 1.56 3.60
N LYS A 642 24.29 2.81 3.61
CA LYS A 642 25.65 3.16 4.09
C LYS A 642 25.88 2.66 5.53
N ASP A 643 24.94 2.96 6.43
CA ASP A 643 25.03 2.51 7.83
C ASP A 643 24.94 0.99 7.96
N THR A 644 24.06 0.36 7.18
CA THR A 644 23.93 -1.11 7.17
C THR A 644 25.24 -1.77 6.73
N THR A 645 25.91 -1.22 5.72
CA THR A 645 27.23 -1.68 5.28
C THR A 645 28.28 -1.51 6.37
N ALA A 646 28.30 -0.35 7.04
CA ALA A 646 29.23 -0.10 8.15
C ALA A 646 28.99 -1.06 9.33
N LEU A 647 27.74 -1.36 9.66
CA LEU A 647 27.37 -2.31 10.72
C LEU A 647 27.77 -3.74 10.37
N ILE A 648 27.65 -4.17 9.10
CA ILE A 648 28.16 -5.47 8.63
C ILE A 648 29.68 -5.52 8.83
N ALA A 649 30.41 -4.49 8.41
CA ALA A 649 31.85 -4.42 8.59
C ALA A 649 32.26 -4.50 10.08
N GLY A 650 31.50 -3.81 10.95
CA GLY A 650 31.65 -3.89 12.40
C GLY A 650 31.44 -5.32 12.93
N ALA A 651 30.36 -5.98 12.55
CA ALA A 651 30.05 -7.37 12.94
C ALA A 651 31.12 -8.36 12.48
N VAL A 652 31.67 -8.16 11.27
CA VAL A 652 32.76 -8.97 10.70
C VAL A 652 34.06 -8.77 11.49
N LYS A 653 34.37 -7.53 11.89
CA LYS A 653 35.54 -7.21 12.73
C LYS A 653 35.42 -7.80 14.14
N MET A 654 34.22 -7.81 14.71
CA MET A 654 33.91 -8.41 16.02
C MET A 654 33.87 -9.94 16.00
N ASN A 655 34.01 -10.58 14.83
CA ASN A 655 34.04 -12.03 14.65
C ASN A 655 32.76 -12.75 15.15
N LEU A 656 31.61 -12.07 15.12
CA LEU A 656 30.34 -12.56 15.69
C LEU A 656 29.82 -13.85 15.02
N PHE A 657 30.13 -14.03 13.74
CA PHE A 657 29.68 -15.18 12.94
C PHE A 657 30.30 -16.51 13.36
N HIS A 658 31.44 -16.51 14.06
CA HIS A 658 32.03 -17.74 14.57
C HIS A 658 31.17 -18.38 15.69
N ARG A 659 30.36 -17.57 16.38
CA ARG A 659 29.43 -18.04 17.41
C ARG A 659 28.12 -18.58 16.83
N LEU A 660 27.88 -18.37 15.54
CA LEU A 660 26.65 -18.82 14.90
C LEU A 660 26.69 -20.33 14.66
N SER A 661 25.61 -21.03 15.04
CA SER A 661 25.47 -22.46 14.79
C SER A 661 25.61 -22.79 13.30
N GLY A 662 26.30 -23.88 12.95
CA GLY A 662 26.42 -24.33 11.57
C GLY A 662 25.07 -24.56 10.89
N HIS A 663 24.06 -25.02 11.63
CA HIS A 663 22.70 -25.21 11.12
C HIS A 663 22.09 -23.91 10.56
N ARG A 664 22.00 -22.85 11.39
CA ARG A 664 21.42 -21.57 10.97
C ARG A 664 22.15 -20.93 9.79
N LEU A 665 23.49 -21.05 9.76
CA LEU A 665 24.27 -20.56 8.63
C LEU A 665 23.99 -21.36 7.35
N LEU A 666 23.89 -22.69 7.45
CA LEU A 666 23.59 -23.54 6.30
C LEU A 666 22.23 -23.19 5.68
N GLU A 667 21.19 -23.01 6.48
CA GLU A 667 19.85 -22.69 5.97
C GLU A 667 19.84 -21.36 5.18
N GLU A 668 20.48 -20.31 5.70
CA GLU A 668 20.58 -19.04 4.97
C GLU A 668 21.48 -19.15 3.72
N LEU A 669 22.53 -19.99 3.76
CA LEU A 669 23.34 -20.28 2.57
C LEU A 669 22.54 -21.07 1.51
N LYS A 670 21.73 -22.06 1.90
CA LYS A 670 20.87 -22.80 0.97
C LYS A 670 19.94 -21.83 0.24
N LEU A 671 19.31 -20.90 0.97
CA LEU A 671 18.44 -19.88 0.37
C LEU A 671 19.22 -18.93 -0.55
N LEU A 672 20.37 -18.41 -0.10
CA LEU A 672 21.21 -17.49 -0.88
C LEU A 672 21.71 -18.14 -2.18
N LEU A 673 22.12 -19.40 -2.13
CA LEU A 673 22.61 -20.16 -3.29
C LEU A 673 21.49 -20.66 -4.21
N SER A 674 20.23 -20.53 -3.79
CA SER A 674 19.05 -20.89 -4.60
C SER A 674 18.46 -19.69 -5.34
N GLU A 675 18.94 -18.47 -5.07
CA GLU A 675 18.49 -17.27 -5.79
C GLU A 675 18.88 -17.33 -7.28
N ARG A 676 18.33 -16.42 -8.10
CA ARG A 676 18.59 -16.42 -9.56
C ARG A 676 20.05 -16.09 -9.91
N GLY A 677 20.75 -15.29 -9.10
CA GLY A 677 22.15 -14.92 -9.34
C GLY A 677 23.09 -15.27 -8.18
N PRO A 678 23.30 -16.56 -7.85
CA PRO A 678 24.13 -16.98 -6.70
C PRO A 678 25.56 -16.46 -6.78
N ARG A 679 26.17 -16.47 -7.97
CA ARG A 679 27.54 -16.00 -8.17
C ARG A 679 27.76 -14.55 -7.70
N LEU A 680 26.82 -13.66 -7.99
CA LEU A 680 26.90 -12.26 -7.54
C LEU A 680 26.82 -12.16 -6.02
N ALA A 681 25.92 -12.93 -5.39
CA ALA A 681 25.82 -13.00 -3.94
C ALA A 681 27.09 -13.58 -3.29
N ILE A 682 27.73 -14.58 -3.91
CA ILE A 682 29.00 -15.16 -3.43
C ILE A 682 30.15 -14.15 -3.56
N LYS A 683 30.22 -13.42 -4.68
CA LYS A 683 31.19 -12.33 -4.86
C LYS A 683 31.01 -11.28 -3.77
N ARG A 684 29.76 -10.94 -3.45
CA ARG A 684 29.43 -10.01 -2.37
C ARG A 684 29.84 -10.51 -0.99
N LEU A 685 29.64 -11.80 -0.70
CA LEU A 685 30.17 -12.44 0.51
C LEU A 685 31.69 -12.32 0.59
N ALA A 686 32.40 -12.41 -0.55
CA ALA A 686 33.86 -12.24 -0.58
C ALA A 686 34.28 -10.80 -0.27
N GLU A 687 33.66 -9.82 -0.93
CA GLU A 687 33.93 -8.38 -0.73
C GLU A 687 33.74 -7.96 0.74
N MET A 688 32.77 -8.56 1.42
CA MET A 688 32.49 -8.30 2.85
C MET A 688 33.31 -9.17 3.82
N GLY A 689 34.21 -10.01 3.32
CA GLY A 689 35.04 -10.89 4.15
C GLY A 689 34.26 -11.99 4.86
N LEU A 690 33.12 -12.42 4.29
CA LEU A 690 32.22 -13.41 4.89
C LEU A 690 32.51 -14.85 4.46
N LEU A 691 33.20 -15.07 3.33
CA LEU A 691 33.55 -16.43 2.85
C LEU A 691 34.33 -17.25 3.88
N ARG A 692 35.20 -16.60 4.66
CA ARG A 692 35.98 -17.24 5.74
C ARG A 692 35.10 -17.87 6.82
N PHE A 693 33.87 -17.39 6.98
CA PHE A 693 32.90 -17.97 7.91
C PHE A 693 32.19 -19.20 7.36
N ILE A 694 32.24 -19.45 6.06
CA ILE A 694 31.87 -20.75 5.49
C ILE A 694 33.00 -21.73 5.80
N HIS A 695 34.22 -21.39 5.36
CA HIS A 695 35.44 -22.10 5.74
C HIS A 695 36.67 -21.16 5.63
N PRO A 696 37.62 -21.15 6.59
CA PRO A 696 38.75 -20.22 6.58
C PRO A 696 39.65 -20.30 5.34
N LYS A 697 39.74 -21.48 4.72
CA LYS A 697 40.50 -21.72 3.48
C LYS A 697 39.74 -21.39 2.19
N LEU A 698 38.47 -20.97 2.27
CA LEU A 698 37.68 -20.57 1.12
C LEU A 698 37.90 -19.08 0.85
N THR A 699 38.60 -18.76 -0.23
CA THR A 699 38.89 -17.38 -0.66
C THR A 699 38.41 -17.14 -2.08
N TRP A 700 38.09 -15.88 -2.39
CA TRP A 700 37.82 -15.50 -3.77
C TRP A 700 39.12 -15.53 -4.59
N SER A 701 39.07 -16.22 -5.72
CA SER A 701 40.20 -16.40 -6.64
C SER A 701 39.68 -16.50 -8.07
N ASP A 702 40.52 -16.21 -9.05
CA ASP A 702 40.18 -16.37 -10.48
C ASP A 702 39.69 -17.78 -10.80
N ARG A 703 40.21 -18.79 -10.08
CA ARG A 703 39.77 -20.19 -10.24
C ARG A 703 38.34 -20.37 -9.75
N LEU A 704 37.98 -19.82 -8.58
CA LEU A 704 36.62 -19.89 -8.06
C LEU A 704 35.66 -19.11 -8.97
N GLU A 705 36.03 -17.91 -9.41
CA GLU A 705 35.21 -17.08 -10.31
C GLU A 705 34.91 -17.80 -11.64
N LYS A 706 35.94 -18.37 -12.29
CA LYS A 706 35.76 -19.17 -13.51
C LYS A 706 34.88 -20.40 -13.29
N LEU A 707 35.04 -21.10 -12.15
CA LEU A 707 34.21 -22.24 -11.82
C LEU A 707 32.74 -21.84 -11.60
N LEU A 708 32.49 -20.75 -10.88
CA LEU A 708 31.14 -20.25 -10.65
C LEU A 708 30.47 -19.80 -11.96
N ASN A 709 31.20 -19.14 -12.87
CA ASN A 709 30.69 -18.81 -14.20
C ASN A 709 30.29 -20.08 -14.97
N ALA A 710 31.13 -21.12 -14.95
CA ALA A 710 30.83 -22.39 -15.61
C ALA A 710 29.66 -23.14 -14.96
N ILE A 711 29.44 -22.97 -13.64
CA ILE A 711 28.27 -23.49 -12.95
C ILE A 711 27.01 -22.74 -13.39
N ASP A 712 27.05 -21.40 -13.44
CA ASP A 712 25.92 -20.58 -13.92
C ASP A 712 25.50 -21.03 -15.33
N GLU A 713 26.45 -21.14 -16.27
CA GLU A 713 26.20 -21.62 -17.64
C GLU A 713 25.55 -23.02 -17.67
N ALA A 714 26.05 -23.96 -16.86
CA ALA A 714 25.53 -25.33 -16.82
C ALA A 714 24.12 -25.39 -16.22
N VAL A 715 23.86 -24.60 -15.17
CA VAL A 715 22.54 -24.53 -14.52
C VAL A 715 21.52 -23.86 -15.44
N ASP A 716 21.88 -22.78 -16.12
CA ASP A 716 20.99 -22.09 -17.06
C ASP A 716 20.66 -22.99 -18.27
N TRP A 717 21.67 -23.66 -18.82
CA TRP A 717 21.47 -24.68 -19.86
C TRP A 717 20.50 -25.78 -19.41
N TYR A 718 20.65 -26.29 -18.19
CA TYR A 718 19.78 -27.34 -17.66
C TYR A 718 18.34 -26.85 -17.46
N ARG A 719 18.16 -25.65 -16.89
CA ARG A 719 16.83 -25.05 -16.67
C ARG A 719 16.07 -24.81 -17.99
N LEU A 720 16.77 -24.44 -19.07
CA LEU A 720 16.16 -24.23 -20.38
C LEU A 720 15.69 -25.53 -21.05
N LEU A 721 16.35 -26.66 -20.76
CA LEU A 721 16.01 -27.96 -21.36
C LEU A 721 15.00 -28.77 -20.54
N TYR A 722 15.00 -28.63 -19.21
CA TYR A 722 14.21 -29.47 -18.30
C TYR A 722 13.37 -28.60 -17.35
N LEU A 723 12.24 -28.11 -17.85
CA LEU A 723 11.34 -27.24 -17.08
C LEU A 723 10.63 -27.96 -15.91
N ASP A 724 10.45 -29.28 -15.99
CA ASP A 724 9.62 -30.04 -15.03
C ASP A 724 10.42 -30.85 -13.98
N ARG A 725 11.76 -30.88 -14.05
CA ARG A 725 12.58 -31.60 -13.06
C ARG A 725 13.00 -30.68 -11.91
N LYS A 726 12.68 -31.08 -10.68
CA LYS A 726 13.18 -30.42 -9.47
C LYS A 726 14.67 -30.73 -9.27
N MET A 727 15.47 -29.69 -9.07
CA MET A 727 16.92 -29.79 -8.84
C MET A 727 17.33 -28.88 -7.68
N ASP A 728 18.20 -29.39 -6.81
CA ASP A 728 18.76 -28.65 -5.69
C ASP A 728 19.95 -27.80 -6.16
N VAL A 729 19.67 -26.67 -6.81
CA VAL A 729 20.70 -25.79 -7.42
C VAL A 729 21.78 -25.39 -6.41
N TRP A 730 21.39 -25.08 -5.16
CA TRP A 730 22.33 -24.73 -4.10
C TRP A 730 23.40 -25.80 -3.87
N LEU A 731 23.08 -27.08 -4.08
CA LEU A 731 23.99 -28.19 -3.88
C LEU A 731 25.14 -28.16 -4.90
N VAL A 732 24.88 -27.74 -6.14
CA VAL A 732 25.90 -27.57 -7.20
C VAL A 732 26.93 -26.52 -6.78
N TYR A 733 26.48 -25.39 -6.22
CA TYR A 733 27.39 -24.35 -5.73
C TYR A 733 28.19 -24.82 -4.51
N VAL A 734 27.58 -25.57 -3.58
CA VAL A 734 28.31 -26.19 -2.46
C VAL A 734 29.36 -27.17 -2.98
N MET A 735 29.05 -28.00 -3.99
CA MET A 735 30.05 -28.86 -4.64
C MET A 735 31.20 -28.04 -5.23
N GLY A 736 30.90 -26.87 -5.82
CA GLY A 736 31.90 -25.91 -6.31
C GLY A 736 32.80 -25.35 -5.20
N PHE A 737 32.24 -25.01 -4.04
CA PHE A 737 33.04 -24.58 -2.88
C PHE A 737 33.93 -25.70 -2.36
N LEU A 738 33.38 -26.90 -2.21
CA LEU A 738 34.17 -28.04 -1.74
C LEU A 738 35.33 -28.32 -2.70
N GLU A 739 35.15 -28.20 -4.01
CA GLU A 739 36.21 -28.36 -5.01
C GLU A 739 37.40 -27.39 -4.81
N MET A 740 37.17 -26.19 -4.27
CA MET A 740 38.24 -25.25 -3.96
C MET A 740 39.00 -25.58 -2.66
N LEU A 741 38.46 -26.48 -1.84
CA LEU A 741 39.02 -26.84 -0.54
C LEU A 741 39.90 -28.10 -0.61
N PRO A 742 40.99 -28.18 0.18
CA PRO A 742 41.75 -29.42 0.37
C PRO A 742 40.91 -30.47 1.10
N GLU A 743 41.32 -31.74 1.03
CA GLU A 743 40.51 -32.86 1.56
C GLU A 743 40.22 -32.74 3.06
N SER A 744 41.19 -32.27 3.87
CA SER A 744 40.99 -32.01 5.30
C SER A 744 39.90 -30.97 5.56
N ALA A 745 39.94 -29.85 4.83
CA ALA A 745 38.95 -28.78 4.93
C ALA A 745 37.53 -29.21 4.49
N VAL A 746 37.42 -30.13 3.53
CA VAL A 746 36.12 -30.71 3.15
C VAL A 746 35.55 -31.52 4.31
N LYS A 747 36.36 -32.36 4.97
CA LYS A 747 35.93 -33.13 6.15
C LYS A 747 35.46 -32.20 7.26
N ASP A 748 36.17 -31.10 7.50
CA ASP A 748 35.80 -30.10 8.51
C ASP A 748 34.47 -29.39 8.15
N THR A 749 34.29 -29.03 6.89
CA THR A 749 33.06 -28.39 6.38
C THR A 749 31.85 -29.31 6.53
N LEU A 750 31.99 -30.58 6.14
CA LEU A 750 30.92 -31.59 6.26
C LEU A 750 30.59 -31.95 7.72
N LYS A 751 31.53 -31.75 8.66
CA LYS A 751 31.27 -31.91 10.11
C LYS A 751 30.58 -30.70 10.71
N ARG A 752 30.95 -29.49 10.26
CA ARG A 752 30.40 -28.23 10.79
C ARG A 752 28.94 -28.03 10.40
N PHE A 753 28.58 -28.39 9.18
CA PHE A 753 27.26 -28.16 8.62
C PHE A 753 26.41 -29.44 8.69
N PRO A 754 25.17 -29.37 9.21
CA PRO A 754 24.31 -30.55 9.39
C PRO A 754 23.63 -30.95 8.07
N PHE A 755 24.41 -31.46 7.12
CA PHE A 755 23.88 -32.04 5.90
C PHE A 755 23.13 -33.35 6.20
N SER A 756 22.06 -33.63 5.46
CA SER A 756 21.41 -34.95 5.52
C SER A 756 22.35 -36.04 5.00
N GLU A 757 22.11 -37.30 5.35
CA GLU A 757 22.94 -38.42 4.88
C GLU A 757 22.99 -38.49 3.34
N GLN A 758 21.86 -38.21 2.69
CA GLN A 758 21.76 -38.15 1.23
C GLN A 758 22.56 -36.96 0.65
N GLU A 759 22.44 -35.76 1.23
CA GLU A 759 23.21 -34.58 0.82
C GLU A 759 24.72 -34.82 0.97
N ALA A 760 25.16 -35.30 2.13
CA ALA A 760 26.56 -35.57 2.41
C ALA A 760 27.14 -36.65 1.47
N THR A 761 26.36 -37.68 1.15
CA THR A 761 26.75 -38.73 0.20
C THR A 761 26.92 -38.16 -1.20
N ARG A 762 25.96 -37.35 -1.68
CA ARG A 762 26.05 -36.67 -3.00
C ARG A 762 27.27 -35.76 -3.08
N LEU A 763 27.54 -34.96 -2.05
CA LEU A 763 28.72 -34.08 -1.99
C LEU A 763 30.04 -34.86 -2.06
N LYS A 764 30.15 -35.97 -1.34
CA LYS A 764 31.33 -36.86 -1.38
C LYS A 764 31.50 -37.53 -2.74
N MET A 765 30.40 -38.08 -3.27
CA MET A 765 30.39 -38.76 -4.57
C MET A 765 30.72 -37.80 -5.71
N ALA A 766 30.24 -36.57 -5.70
CA ALA A 766 30.58 -35.59 -6.72
C ALA A 766 32.10 -35.33 -6.77
N ARG A 767 32.75 -35.18 -5.61
CA ARG A 767 34.20 -34.94 -5.56
C ARG A 767 35.02 -36.10 -6.15
N VAL A 768 34.69 -37.35 -5.80
CA VAL A 768 35.44 -38.54 -6.26
C VAL A 768 35.01 -38.95 -7.67
N GLY A 769 33.70 -39.05 -7.90
CA GLY A 769 33.07 -39.48 -9.14
C GLY A 769 33.38 -38.57 -10.31
N CYS A 770 33.40 -37.24 -10.12
CA CYS A 770 33.72 -36.32 -11.22
C CYS A 770 35.14 -36.50 -11.75
N HIS A 771 36.14 -36.74 -10.87
CA HIS A 771 37.52 -36.96 -11.33
C HIS A 771 37.64 -38.24 -12.18
N HIS A 772 36.99 -39.32 -11.75
CA HIS A 772 36.97 -40.58 -12.51
C HIS A 772 36.23 -40.41 -13.85
N ALA A 773 35.05 -39.78 -13.83
CA ALA A 773 34.23 -39.57 -15.01
C ALA A 773 34.93 -38.65 -16.04
N ILE A 774 35.52 -37.53 -15.62
CA ILE A 774 36.27 -36.63 -16.53
C ILE A 774 37.41 -37.41 -17.21
N ARG A 775 38.19 -38.20 -16.46
CA ARG A 775 39.32 -38.95 -17.03
C ARG A 775 38.86 -39.96 -18.09
N ARG A 776 37.75 -40.65 -17.84
CA ARG A 776 37.16 -41.61 -18.79
C ARG A 776 36.58 -40.92 -20.02
N LEU A 777 35.76 -39.88 -19.82
CA LEU A 777 35.07 -39.16 -20.89
C LEU A 777 36.01 -38.33 -21.77
N ALA A 778 37.12 -37.83 -21.20
CA ALA A 778 38.15 -37.10 -21.93
C ALA A 778 39.25 -38.02 -22.51
N SER A 779 39.07 -39.34 -22.44
CA SER A 779 40.06 -40.28 -22.98
C SER A 779 40.13 -40.18 -24.51
N LYS A 780 41.31 -40.45 -25.10
CA LYS A 780 41.50 -40.42 -26.56
C LYS A 780 40.70 -41.48 -27.31
N ARG A 781 40.27 -42.55 -26.62
CA ARG A 781 39.43 -43.59 -27.21
C ARG A 781 37.98 -43.10 -27.25
N PRO A 782 37.31 -43.12 -28.43
CA PRO A 782 35.89 -42.80 -28.50
C PRO A 782 35.09 -43.83 -27.69
N LEU A 783 34.27 -43.33 -26.77
CA LEU A 783 33.36 -44.15 -25.97
C LEU A 783 32.08 -44.41 -26.76
N LYS A 784 31.59 -45.64 -26.71
CA LYS A 784 30.26 -45.96 -27.23
C LYS A 784 29.17 -45.30 -26.35
N PRO A 785 27.99 -44.95 -26.91
CA PRO A 785 26.88 -44.40 -26.12
C PRO A 785 26.50 -45.20 -24.87
N ALA A 786 26.52 -46.54 -24.95
CA ALA A 786 26.26 -47.40 -23.79
C ALA A 786 27.32 -47.23 -22.67
N GLU A 787 28.60 -47.08 -23.03
CA GLU A 787 29.67 -46.83 -22.05
C GLU A 787 29.47 -45.47 -21.36
N VAL A 788 29.04 -44.45 -22.11
CA VAL A 788 28.70 -43.12 -21.57
C VAL A 788 27.48 -43.21 -20.63
N TYR A 789 26.44 -43.94 -21.04
CA TYR A 789 25.24 -44.17 -20.22
C TYR A 789 25.58 -44.81 -18.88
N HIS A 790 26.34 -45.91 -18.86
CA HIS A 790 26.68 -46.61 -17.60
C HIS A 790 27.58 -45.80 -16.68
N LEU A 791 28.42 -44.94 -17.25
CA LEU A 791 29.29 -44.06 -16.48
C LEU A 791 28.51 -42.92 -15.80
N LEU A 792 27.51 -42.36 -16.49
CA LEU A 792 26.76 -41.19 -16.04
C LEU A 792 25.46 -41.51 -15.29
N SER A 793 24.83 -42.67 -15.54
CA SER A 793 23.53 -43.06 -14.95
C SER A 793 23.56 -43.25 -13.43
N ARG A 794 24.74 -43.35 -12.83
CA ARG A 794 24.93 -43.48 -11.37
C ARG A 794 25.14 -42.14 -10.67
N LEU A 795 25.21 -41.04 -11.43
CA LEU A 795 25.44 -39.70 -10.92
C LEU A 795 24.10 -38.97 -10.83
N SER A 796 23.94 -38.12 -9.81
CA SER A 796 22.78 -37.23 -9.75
C SER A 796 22.91 -36.10 -10.78
N ASP A 797 21.79 -35.47 -11.14
CA ASP A 797 21.78 -34.36 -12.10
C ASP A 797 22.73 -33.22 -11.66
N GLU A 798 22.78 -32.88 -10.37
CA GLU A 798 23.70 -31.88 -9.80
C GLU A 798 25.17 -32.28 -9.96
N THR A 799 25.45 -33.57 -9.84
CA THR A 799 26.80 -34.13 -10.06
C THR A 799 27.19 -34.05 -11.54
N LEU A 800 26.23 -34.21 -12.45
CA LEU A 800 26.43 -34.03 -13.89
C LEU A 800 26.69 -32.56 -14.24
N LEU A 801 26.02 -31.61 -13.59
CA LEU A 801 26.25 -30.19 -13.83
C LEU A 801 27.61 -29.73 -13.30
N ILE A 802 28.02 -30.14 -12.10
CA ILE A 802 29.37 -29.82 -11.61
C ILE A 802 30.46 -30.52 -12.45
N LEU A 803 30.16 -31.71 -12.99
CA LEU A 803 31.04 -32.40 -13.94
C LEU A 803 31.25 -31.56 -15.22
N MET A 804 30.17 -31.02 -15.79
CA MET A 804 30.23 -30.11 -16.94
C MET A 804 31.03 -28.85 -16.63
N ALA A 805 30.73 -28.21 -15.49
CA ALA A 805 31.40 -26.96 -15.07
C ALA A 805 32.90 -27.15 -14.82
N LYS A 806 33.31 -28.29 -14.27
CA LYS A 806 34.72 -28.63 -14.03
C LYS A 806 35.48 -29.04 -15.29
N SER A 807 34.78 -29.44 -16.35
CA SER A 807 35.40 -29.95 -17.56
C SER A 807 35.97 -28.81 -18.41
N LYS A 808 37.25 -28.92 -18.80
CA LYS A 808 37.94 -27.91 -19.63
C LYS A 808 37.70 -28.08 -21.14
N GLY A 809 37.07 -29.19 -21.56
CA GLY A 809 36.92 -29.55 -22.98
C GLY A 809 35.50 -29.91 -23.36
N ASP A 810 35.11 -29.56 -24.59
CA ASP A 810 33.75 -29.74 -25.10
C ASP A 810 33.31 -31.21 -25.17
N THR A 811 34.24 -32.15 -25.26
CA THR A 811 33.93 -33.59 -25.35
C THR A 811 33.12 -34.07 -24.14
N VAL A 812 33.51 -33.67 -22.93
CA VAL A 812 32.79 -34.06 -21.71
C VAL A 812 31.40 -33.41 -21.68
N LYS A 813 31.31 -32.11 -22.02
CA LYS A 813 30.03 -31.39 -22.10
C LYS A 813 29.08 -32.05 -23.11
N ARG A 814 29.59 -32.47 -24.28
CA ARG A 814 28.81 -33.18 -25.32
C ARG A 814 28.30 -34.53 -24.83
N HIS A 815 29.13 -35.31 -24.12
CA HIS A 815 28.69 -36.60 -23.58
C HIS A 815 27.63 -36.45 -22.48
N VAL A 816 27.79 -35.47 -21.59
CA VAL A 816 26.78 -35.19 -20.55
C VAL A 816 25.49 -34.67 -21.19
N SER A 817 25.60 -33.78 -22.17
CA SER A 817 24.46 -33.29 -22.95
C SER A 817 23.71 -34.44 -23.62
N ALA A 818 24.41 -35.29 -24.39
CA ALA A 818 23.81 -36.44 -25.06
C ALA A 818 23.20 -37.46 -24.08
N PHE A 819 23.79 -37.62 -22.90
CA PHE A 819 23.22 -38.46 -21.85
C PHE A 819 21.89 -37.90 -21.35
N LEU A 820 21.86 -36.62 -21.00
CA LEU A 820 20.67 -35.96 -20.49
C LEU A 820 19.57 -35.87 -21.55
N THR A 821 19.89 -35.50 -22.80
CA THR A 821 18.85 -35.26 -23.82
C THR A 821 18.39 -36.53 -24.51
N THR A 822 19.24 -37.55 -24.60
CA THR A 822 18.98 -38.74 -25.43
C THR A 822 19.13 -40.03 -24.64
N TYR A 823 20.32 -40.34 -24.11
CA TYR A 823 20.62 -41.70 -23.63
C TYR A 823 19.81 -42.10 -22.40
N GLN A 824 19.53 -41.19 -21.47
CA GLN A 824 18.73 -41.51 -20.28
C GLN A 824 17.29 -41.90 -20.59
N HIS A 825 16.77 -41.48 -21.76
CA HIS A 825 15.40 -41.74 -22.19
C HIS A 825 15.26 -43.01 -23.03
N VAL A 826 16.38 -43.62 -23.46
CA VAL A 826 16.35 -44.88 -24.20
C VAL A 826 15.93 -46.00 -23.26
N LYS A 827 14.82 -46.66 -23.60
CA LYS A 827 14.32 -47.88 -22.94
C LYS A 827 14.27 -49.02 -23.97
N PRO A 828 14.49 -50.27 -23.54
CA PRO A 828 14.21 -51.42 -24.38
C PRO A 828 12.71 -51.45 -24.71
N ILE A 829 12.36 -51.84 -25.94
CA ILE A 829 10.96 -52.09 -26.33
C ILE A 829 10.52 -53.41 -25.69
N LEU A 830 11.43 -54.39 -25.64
CA LEU A 830 11.21 -55.62 -24.91
C LEU A 830 11.19 -55.39 -23.39
N THR A 831 10.17 -55.97 -22.77
CA THR A 831 10.02 -56.02 -21.33
C THR A 831 10.35 -57.42 -20.80
N GLY A 832 10.47 -57.54 -19.47
CA GLY A 832 10.58 -58.86 -18.84
C GLY A 832 9.36 -59.77 -19.13
N ARG A 833 8.20 -59.23 -19.49
CA ARG A 833 7.04 -60.05 -19.87
C ARG A 833 7.27 -60.73 -21.23
N ASP A 834 7.90 -60.02 -22.16
CA ASP A 834 8.22 -60.55 -23.49
C ASP A 834 9.24 -61.68 -23.41
N LEU A 835 10.29 -61.50 -22.59
CA LEU A 835 11.29 -62.56 -22.37
C LEU A 835 10.68 -63.83 -21.76
N LYS A 836 9.66 -63.69 -20.91
CA LYS A 836 8.92 -64.83 -20.36
C LYS A 836 8.05 -65.52 -21.43
N ALA A 837 7.42 -64.74 -22.31
CA ALA A 837 6.65 -65.28 -23.44
C ALA A 837 7.54 -66.01 -24.45
N MET A 838 8.82 -65.63 -24.55
CA MET A 838 9.85 -66.30 -25.36
C MET A 838 10.45 -67.55 -24.69
N GLY A 839 9.86 -68.03 -23.59
CA GLY A 839 10.23 -69.30 -22.94
C GLY A 839 11.30 -69.21 -21.85
N LEU A 840 11.82 -68.02 -21.52
CA LEU A 840 12.86 -67.86 -20.50
C LEU A 840 12.26 -67.84 -19.07
N LYS A 841 12.83 -68.65 -18.16
CA LYS A 841 12.43 -68.69 -16.74
C LYS A 841 13.07 -67.53 -15.96
N PRO A 842 12.33 -66.82 -15.07
CA PRO A 842 12.85 -65.70 -14.29
C PRO A 842 14.17 -66.02 -13.57
N GLY A 843 15.20 -65.20 -13.77
CA GLY A 843 16.54 -65.41 -13.21
C GLY A 843 17.58 -64.38 -13.70
N PRO A 844 18.86 -64.52 -13.33
CA PRO A 844 19.92 -63.54 -13.65
C PRO A 844 20.08 -63.25 -15.16
N LYS A 845 19.77 -64.23 -16.02
CA LYS A 845 19.78 -64.09 -17.48
C LYS A 845 18.85 -62.98 -17.98
N PHE A 846 17.74 -62.68 -17.27
CA PHE A 846 16.84 -61.57 -17.65
C PHE A 846 17.55 -60.22 -17.63
N LYS A 847 18.29 -59.96 -16.54
CA LYS A 847 19.03 -58.70 -16.39
C LYS A 847 20.12 -58.59 -17.44
N GLN A 848 20.83 -59.68 -17.72
CA GLN A 848 21.88 -59.71 -18.75
C GLN A 848 21.33 -59.44 -20.15
N ILE A 849 20.21 -60.07 -20.52
CA ILE A 849 19.57 -59.88 -21.83
C ILE A 849 19.01 -58.47 -21.96
N LEU A 850 18.31 -57.95 -20.95
CA LEU A 850 17.80 -56.57 -20.98
C LEU A 850 18.93 -55.53 -20.98
N GLU A 851 20.04 -55.78 -20.28
CA GLU A 851 21.25 -54.95 -20.34
C GLU A 851 21.92 -55.00 -21.72
N LEU A 852 21.95 -56.17 -22.37
CA LEU A 852 22.47 -56.28 -23.74
C LEU A 852 21.58 -55.51 -24.72
N VAL A 853 20.27 -55.69 -24.65
CA VAL A 853 19.29 -55.03 -25.53
C VAL A 853 19.37 -53.51 -25.38
N ILE A 854 19.38 -52.98 -24.15
CA ILE A 854 19.51 -51.53 -23.95
C ILE A 854 20.87 -51.00 -24.42
N ASN A 855 21.97 -51.75 -24.25
CA ASN A 855 23.28 -51.36 -24.74
C ASN A 855 23.33 -51.29 -26.28
N SER A 856 22.77 -52.30 -26.96
CA SER A 856 22.73 -52.32 -28.42
C SER A 856 21.78 -51.26 -28.99
N ARG A 857 20.66 -50.96 -28.31
CA ARG A 857 19.83 -49.79 -28.65
C ARG A 857 20.60 -48.47 -28.50
N LEU A 858 21.25 -48.27 -27.36
CA LEU A 858 22.02 -47.06 -27.08
C LEU A 858 23.11 -46.84 -28.13
N ASN A 859 23.77 -47.92 -28.56
CA ASN A 859 24.81 -47.87 -29.61
C ASN A 859 24.25 -47.72 -31.03
N GLY A 860 22.93 -47.76 -31.23
CA GLY A 860 22.28 -47.69 -32.54
C GLY A 860 22.38 -48.97 -33.36
N GLU A 861 22.80 -50.07 -32.75
CA GLU A 861 22.95 -51.40 -33.36
C GLU A 861 21.60 -52.09 -33.57
N VAL A 862 20.59 -51.72 -32.75
CA VAL A 862 19.22 -52.23 -32.79
C VAL A 862 18.22 -51.07 -32.68
N LYS A 863 17.20 -51.03 -33.54
CA LYS A 863 16.22 -49.92 -33.60
C LYS A 863 14.79 -50.40 -33.46
N THR A 864 14.46 -51.59 -33.96
CA THR A 864 13.11 -52.13 -34.02
C THR A 864 12.88 -53.25 -33.00
N GLU A 865 11.62 -53.51 -32.66
CA GLU A 865 11.26 -54.62 -31.76
C GLU A 865 11.70 -55.99 -32.31
N ALA A 866 11.60 -56.20 -33.62
CA ALA A 866 12.00 -57.46 -34.26
C ALA A 866 13.51 -57.73 -34.10
N GLU A 867 14.34 -56.69 -34.25
CA GLU A 867 15.79 -56.77 -34.03
C GLU A 867 16.12 -57.02 -32.55
N GLU A 868 15.37 -56.43 -31.61
CA GLU A 868 15.52 -56.73 -30.17
C GLU A 868 15.17 -58.17 -29.85
N ARG A 869 14.08 -58.70 -30.43
CA ARG A 869 13.64 -60.10 -30.25
C ARG A 869 14.69 -61.07 -30.78
N GLN A 870 15.20 -60.82 -31.99
CA GLN A 870 16.25 -61.65 -32.58
C GLN A 870 17.54 -61.64 -31.76
N LEU A 871 17.91 -60.48 -31.18
CA LEU A 871 19.08 -60.38 -30.30
C LEU A 871 18.86 -61.12 -28.98
N ALA A 872 17.66 -61.06 -28.41
CA ALA A 872 17.29 -61.79 -27.21
C ALA A 872 17.26 -63.31 -27.43
N GLU A 873 16.69 -63.79 -28.55
CA GLU A 873 16.62 -65.22 -28.91
C GLU A 873 18.01 -65.85 -29.01
N LYS A 874 18.94 -65.19 -29.73
CA LYS A 874 20.33 -65.64 -29.85
C LYS A 874 21.04 -65.83 -28.50
N MET A 875 20.62 -65.08 -27.48
CA MET A 875 21.20 -65.16 -26.14
C MET A 875 20.44 -66.10 -25.20
N ILE A 876 19.19 -66.44 -25.52
CA ILE A 876 18.41 -67.48 -24.85
C ILE A 876 18.93 -68.87 -25.27
N ASP A 877 19.29 -69.02 -26.55
CA ASP A 877 19.82 -70.24 -27.14
C ASP A 877 21.32 -70.48 -26.82
N SER A 878 22.01 -69.47 -26.27
CA SER A 878 23.38 -69.54 -25.73
C SER A 878 23.42 -69.78 -24.22
#